data_AF-A0A1Q9CG38-F1
#
_entry.id   AF-A0A1Q9CG38-F1
#
_cell.length_a   1.000
_cell.length_b   1.000
_cell.length_c   1.000
_cell.angle_alpha   90.00
_cell.angle_beta   90.00
_cell.angle_gamma   90.00
#
_symmetry.space_group_name_H-M   'P 1'
#
loop_
_entity.id
_entity.type
_entity.pdbx_description
1 polymer ?
#
loop_
_entity_poly.entity_id
_entity_poly.type
_entity_poly.pdbx_seq_one_letter_code
_entity_poly.pdbx_strand_id
1 'polypeptide(L)'
;MQCDARGRSIGKGVAAPCEHGHQPGIRLVSHEVERQLRMVPGALFRLTASTNGESKSWKQEEIETSRKINENPMPAPTSTKNRQETIPRQIRGRPMFLGEAKEILKAFKESLLTPAVVRTMQNIEQRGGMHMEQHRRVLITQEWNPIMKRFDFPTTEDGYNAMKSGIREFADNDYVRSCCHEVEHLCGAPAGAYFGVPTAEEWAARKAAEAEAARAEEKRKEEEAKRKAEESRKAEEKRKAEETKRQAEAAKKAEEERQRAEAEARRIAEEEAKRKAEAEAQKHEEEEARRRLEAESRRKAEEESQKAEAEEREAAQLSQTEVPKSAEDGQAQVQAEDGEDLRTETSCEPGQAQADELERLAEEARQRAAKLRRADEAPPDSPGNEPESGRDTGDAVARVEEGEAVQSQKEEESHVRDAAKPVSPDSAEDLQVKESNLKEESNSNFFHEEHHCFDVAHQVPLWELPSKESRLVGAASKGAQLLGAVQESTGGQQWLHVSSRSCHAMGALADSAWALIHELNLVPAVERQPQALGYAGRYEVAHGKVAVRASPSLKGKIIGVVHEGRILMGTPHKVGGYAWLRFEESSRKKLADIGEEAWALIDGEPLGLQELLRPLDNDGRKTLESFHAKQQPEEASIAALAGPTEEKTDGPSEGHEAKDSKKDSKKEPDAKHDAKEATTTAISDPAKVESRMKAAQQARDVLSGPIEYKVLAQDHAAPVRREPLVQSPEVGKLERGRLVLGYPGGGWLQLAAVDDVEKKMHGCWVFIGTRLSAQWAELTITGEFEGALELSWLGLRKDKRVAYNVEWRTPEGATNPKKGHKISAANKVLVSGLPQGTPVRSLWCELSFRVGARVAADGDQDDKDVRLWGSWTQLLTGQFS
;
A
#
# COMPACT_ATOMS: atom_id res chain seq x y z
N MET A 1 42.99 -44.53 -75.93
CA MET A 1 44.08 -45.28 -75.25
C MET A 1 43.61 -45.64 -73.83
N GLN A 2 44.39 -46.45 -73.11
CA GLN A 2 44.13 -47.03 -71.77
C GLN A 2 43.74 -45.98 -70.69
N CYS A 3 43.06 -46.30 -69.57
CA CYS A 3 42.53 -47.60 -69.09
C CYS A 3 41.32 -47.43 -68.12
N ASP A 4 40.87 -48.57 -67.58
CA ASP A 4 39.80 -48.90 -66.61
C ASP A 4 39.68 -48.01 -65.33
N ALA A 5 38.62 -48.08 -64.48
CA ALA A 5 37.71 -49.20 -64.21
C ALA A 5 36.33 -48.83 -63.59
N ARG A 6 35.32 -49.70 -63.84
CA ARG A 6 34.22 -50.24 -62.96
C ARG A 6 33.57 -49.32 -61.89
N GLY A 7 32.24 -49.28 -61.69
CA GLY A 7 31.09 -50.00 -62.29
C GLY A 7 29.77 -49.45 -61.70
N ARG A 8 28.64 -49.44 -62.44
CA ARG A 8 27.51 -50.40 -62.38
C ARG A 8 26.82 -50.58 -61.00
N SER A 9 25.48 -50.63 -60.86
CA SER A 9 24.37 -50.41 -61.83
C SER A 9 22.97 -50.61 -61.19
N ILE A 10 21.93 -49.91 -61.68
CA ILE A 10 20.48 -50.26 -61.64
C ILE A 10 19.79 -50.25 -60.24
N GLY A 11 18.51 -49.83 -60.05
CA GLY A 11 17.59 -49.06 -60.92
C GLY A 11 16.09 -49.45 -60.84
N LYS A 12 15.19 -48.47 -61.06
CA LYS A 12 13.75 -48.54 -61.47
C LYS A 12 12.68 -49.19 -60.54
N GLY A 13 11.44 -48.65 -60.62
CA GLY A 13 10.18 -49.16 -60.02
C GLY A 13 9.66 -48.27 -58.87
N VAL A 14 8.53 -47.54 -58.87
CA VAL A 14 7.28 -47.44 -59.68
C VAL A 14 6.19 -48.50 -59.37
N ALA A 15 4.99 -48.00 -59.03
CA ALA A 15 3.70 -48.72 -58.80
C ALA A 15 3.67 -49.62 -57.53
N ALA A 16 2.53 -49.90 -56.87
CA ALA A 16 1.16 -49.34 -56.86
C ALA A 16 0.44 -49.78 -55.54
N PRO A 17 -0.74 -49.23 -55.15
CA PRO A 17 -1.34 -49.49 -53.84
C PRO A 17 -2.36 -50.64 -53.80
N CYS A 18 -2.38 -51.36 -52.67
CA CYS A 18 -3.49 -52.09 -52.04
C CYS A 18 -3.20 -52.14 -50.52
N GLU A 19 -4.07 -52.45 -49.57
CA GLU A 19 -5.53 -52.45 -49.32
C GLU A 19 -5.72 -53.36 -48.07
N HIS A 20 -6.86 -53.28 -47.35
CA HIS A 20 -7.27 -54.16 -46.23
C HIS A 20 -6.47 -54.09 -44.90
N GLY A 21 -7.17 -54.13 -43.76
CA GLY A 21 -6.54 -54.19 -42.42
C GLY A 21 -7.42 -53.79 -41.22
N HIS A 22 -8.48 -54.56 -40.92
CA HIS A 22 -9.26 -54.39 -39.68
C HIS A 22 -8.59 -55.16 -38.51
N GLN A 23 -8.25 -54.51 -37.39
CA GLN A 23 -8.03 -55.19 -36.09
C GLN A 23 -8.40 -54.32 -34.87
N PRO A 24 -8.84 -54.93 -33.74
CA PRO A 24 -9.29 -54.23 -32.53
C PRO A 24 -8.24 -54.22 -31.39
N GLY A 25 -8.33 -53.28 -30.43
CA GLY A 25 -7.52 -53.41 -29.20
C GLY A 25 -7.40 -52.21 -28.24
N ILE A 26 -8.49 -51.66 -27.69
CA ILE A 26 -8.41 -50.66 -26.59
C ILE A 26 -9.36 -51.03 -25.42
N ARG A 27 -9.16 -52.22 -24.82
CA ARG A 27 -9.90 -52.65 -23.60
C ARG A 27 -9.09 -53.44 -22.56
N LEU A 28 -7.79 -53.67 -22.76
CA LEU A 28 -6.95 -54.49 -21.85
C LEU A 28 -6.07 -53.68 -20.87
N VAL A 29 -5.96 -52.36 -21.03
CA VAL A 29 -4.96 -51.56 -20.28
C VAL A 29 -5.38 -51.28 -18.83
N SER A 30 -6.65 -50.95 -18.57
CA SER A 30 -7.11 -50.54 -17.23
C SER A 30 -6.96 -51.65 -16.17
N HIS A 31 -7.38 -52.87 -16.52
CA HIS A 31 -7.46 -53.98 -15.57
C HIS A 31 -6.07 -54.51 -15.14
N GLU A 32 -5.04 -54.32 -15.96
CA GLU A 32 -3.66 -54.67 -15.61
C GLU A 32 -2.98 -53.54 -14.80
N VAL A 33 -3.34 -52.27 -15.01
CA VAL A 33 -2.91 -51.15 -14.14
C VAL A 33 -3.48 -51.27 -12.73
N GLU A 34 -4.79 -51.52 -12.58
CA GLU A 34 -5.40 -51.74 -11.24
C GLU A 34 -4.77 -52.93 -10.51
N ARG A 35 -4.39 -53.99 -11.24
CA ARG A 35 -3.69 -55.17 -10.73
C ARG A 35 -2.27 -54.84 -10.24
N GLN A 36 -1.49 -54.09 -11.02
CA GLN A 36 -0.12 -53.70 -10.64
C GLN A 36 -0.10 -52.77 -9.42
N LEU A 37 -1.14 -51.93 -9.26
CA LEU A 37 -1.33 -51.05 -8.11
C LEU A 37 -1.97 -51.74 -6.89
N ARG A 38 -2.27 -53.05 -6.95
CA ARG A 38 -3.01 -53.82 -5.93
C ARG A 38 -4.36 -53.20 -5.53
N MET A 39 -5.01 -52.48 -6.43
CA MET A 39 -6.32 -51.89 -6.18
C MET A 39 -7.43 -52.91 -6.43
N VAL A 40 -8.58 -52.71 -5.77
CA VAL A 40 -9.81 -53.46 -6.07
C VAL A 40 -10.29 -53.05 -7.46
N PRO A 41 -10.67 -53.98 -8.35
CA PRO A 41 -11.11 -53.64 -9.71
C PRO A 41 -12.26 -52.62 -9.71
N GLY A 42 -12.13 -51.57 -10.53
CA GLY A 42 -13.07 -50.45 -10.62
C GLY A 42 -12.85 -49.31 -9.62
N ALA A 43 -11.83 -49.37 -8.75
CA ALA A 43 -11.54 -48.31 -7.78
C ALA A 43 -11.18 -46.96 -8.44
N LEU A 44 -10.66 -46.97 -9.67
CA LEU A 44 -10.16 -45.75 -10.33
C LEU A 44 -11.28 -44.80 -10.84
N PHE A 45 -12.52 -45.28 -10.99
CA PHE A 45 -13.63 -44.52 -11.57
C PHE A 45 -14.91 -44.64 -10.72
N ARG A 46 -15.15 -43.66 -9.84
CA ARG A 46 -16.35 -43.59 -8.99
C ARG A 46 -17.63 -43.37 -9.83
N LEU A 47 -18.31 -44.46 -10.17
CA LEU A 47 -19.72 -44.46 -10.60
C LEU A 47 -20.59 -45.11 -9.52
N THR A 48 -20.88 -44.35 -8.45
CA THR A 48 -21.83 -44.77 -7.42
C THR A 48 -23.26 -44.51 -7.90
N ALA A 49 -23.88 -45.51 -8.53
CA ALA A 49 -25.32 -45.54 -8.68
C ALA A 49 -25.96 -45.68 -7.29
N SER A 50 -26.85 -44.74 -6.94
CA SER A 50 -27.66 -44.81 -5.71
C SER A 50 -29.14 -44.95 -6.08
N THR A 51 -29.86 -45.74 -5.30
CA THR A 51 -31.20 -46.25 -5.64
C THR A 51 -32.34 -45.31 -5.24
N ASN A 52 -33.50 -45.53 -5.88
CA ASN A 52 -34.79 -44.86 -5.66
C ASN A 52 -35.08 -44.47 -4.19
N GLY A 53 -35.54 -43.23 -4.00
CA GLY A 53 -36.22 -42.77 -2.80
C GLY A 53 -37.38 -41.84 -3.18
N GLU A 54 -38.62 -42.28 -2.98
CA GLU A 54 -39.82 -41.49 -3.30
C GLU A 54 -40.01 -40.34 -2.30
N SER A 55 -40.15 -39.12 -2.79
CA SER A 55 -40.46 -37.94 -1.95
C SER A 55 -41.86 -37.43 -2.25
N LYS A 56 -42.77 -37.57 -1.27
CA LYS A 56 -44.17 -37.10 -1.39
C LYS A 56 -44.27 -35.59 -1.13
N SER A 57 -45.22 -34.97 -1.81
CA SER A 57 -45.53 -33.54 -1.70
C SER A 57 -46.11 -33.15 -0.34
N TRP A 58 -45.76 -31.96 0.15
CA TRP A 58 -46.60 -31.19 1.06
C TRP A 58 -47.13 -29.96 0.32
N LYS A 59 -48.40 -29.62 0.54
CA LYS A 59 -49.02 -28.38 0.05
C LYS A 59 -48.91 -27.28 1.11
N GLN A 60 -48.98 -26.04 0.64
CA GLN A 60 -49.24 -24.87 1.48
C GLN A 60 -50.72 -24.86 1.89
N GLU A 61 -50.99 -24.28 3.06
CA GLU A 61 -52.32 -23.79 3.43
C GLU A 61 -52.22 -22.28 3.78
N GLU A 62 -53.36 -21.62 3.92
CA GLU A 62 -53.50 -20.19 3.67
C GLU A 62 -53.20 -19.29 4.89
N ILE A 63 -52.73 -18.07 4.60
CA ILE A 63 -53.27 -16.86 5.26
C ILE A 63 -53.58 -15.83 4.16
N GLU A 64 -54.85 -15.73 3.78
CA GLU A 64 -55.40 -14.60 3.04
C GLU A 64 -55.83 -13.51 4.04
N THR A 65 -55.52 -12.23 3.80
CA THR A 65 -56.12 -11.14 4.61
C THR A 65 -56.16 -9.79 3.89
N SER A 66 -57.23 -9.03 4.17
CA SER A 66 -57.34 -7.56 4.00
C SER A 66 -57.30 -6.98 2.57
N ARG A 67 -58.46 -7.08 1.90
CA ARG A 67 -58.83 -6.34 0.69
C ARG A 67 -59.38 -4.93 1.03
N LYS A 68 -59.28 -4.00 0.06
CA LYS A 68 -59.92 -2.65 -0.05
C LYS A 68 -59.17 -1.46 0.57
N ILE A 69 -58.96 -0.42 -0.25
CA ILE A 69 -59.43 0.97 -0.02
C ILE A 69 -59.50 1.71 -1.38
N ASN A 70 -60.53 2.55 -1.55
CA ASN A 70 -60.80 3.55 -2.58
C ASN A 70 -60.43 3.30 -4.06
N GLU A 71 -61.48 3.18 -4.88
CA GLU A 71 -61.50 3.69 -6.25
C GLU A 71 -61.73 5.23 -6.24
N ASN A 72 -61.16 5.95 -7.21
CA ASN A 72 -61.67 7.26 -7.65
C ASN A 72 -61.10 7.57 -9.06
N PRO A 73 -61.90 8.13 -10.01
CA PRO A 73 -61.52 8.19 -11.42
C PRO A 73 -60.63 9.37 -11.80
N MET A 74 -59.86 9.21 -12.89
CA MET A 74 -59.00 10.26 -13.47
C MET A 74 -59.79 11.34 -14.24
N PRO A 75 -59.28 12.59 -14.30
CA PRO A 75 -59.35 13.42 -15.50
C PRO A 75 -58.18 13.10 -16.45
N ALA A 76 -58.42 13.10 -17.77
CA ALA A 76 -57.40 12.76 -18.76
C ALA A 76 -56.56 13.99 -19.21
N PRO A 77 -55.23 13.86 -19.38
CA PRO A 77 -54.40 14.85 -20.05
C PRO A 77 -54.43 14.70 -21.58
N THR A 78 -54.24 15.82 -22.29
CA THR A 78 -54.39 15.91 -23.75
C THR A 78 -53.22 15.36 -24.55
N SER A 79 -53.53 14.80 -25.72
CA SER A 79 -52.58 14.35 -26.75
C SER A 79 -51.42 15.32 -26.99
N THR A 80 -50.20 14.85 -26.80
CA THR A 80 -48.98 15.46 -27.36
C THR A 80 -48.13 14.34 -27.97
N LYS A 81 -47.91 14.37 -29.29
CA LYS A 81 -47.10 13.36 -29.99
C LYS A 81 -45.62 13.55 -29.67
N ASN A 82 -45.14 12.93 -28.60
CA ASN A 82 -43.72 12.84 -28.31
C ASN A 82 -43.22 11.41 -28.58
N ARG A 83 -42.21 11.24 -29.44
CA ARG A 83 -41.68 9.93 -29.85
C ARG A 83 -40.72 9.41 -28.78
N GLN A 84 -41.28 9.07 -27.62
CA GLN A 84 -40.53 8.35 -26.59
C GLN A 84 -40.20 6.95 -27.13
N GLU A 85 -38.92 6.60 -27.12
CA GLU A 85 -38.50 5.21 -27.24
C GLU A 85 -39.03 4.47 -26.01
N THR A 86 -40.00 3.60 -26.23
CA THR A 86 -40.63 2.84 -25.15
C THR A 86 -39.60 1.86 -24.60
N ILE A 87 -39.02 2.21 -23.44
CA ILE A 87 -38.20 1.29 -22.64
C ILE A 87 -38.93 -0.05 -22.59
N PRO A 88 -38.32 -1.17 -23.03
CA PRO A 88 -38.98 -2.46 -23.03
C PRO A 88 -39.53 -2.75 -21.64
N ARG A 89 -40.86 -2.91 -21.53
CA ARG A 89 -41.50 -3.21 -20.25
C ARG A 89 -40.85 -4.49 -19.72
N GLN A 90 -40.26 -4.42 -18.53
CA GLN A 90 -39.76 -5.61 -17.87
C GLN A 90 -40.95 -6.53 -17.55
N ILE A 91 -41.16 -7.51 -18.43
CA ILE A 91 -42.22 -8.52 -18.36
C ILE A 91 -42.17 -9.31 -17.04
N ARG A 92 -41.00 -9.33 -16.41
CA ARG A 92 -40.72 -9.91 -15.10
C ARG A 92 -40.04 -8.85 -14.23
N GLY A 93 -40.52 -8.65 -13.00
CA GLY A 93 -39.99 -7.64 -12.06
C GLY A 93 -38.59 -7.93 -11.48
N ARG A 94 -37.92 -9.01 -11.93
CA ARG A 94 -36.53 -9.33 -11.60
C ARG A 94 -35.81 -9.89 -12.84
N PRO A 95 -34.52 -9.58 -13.05
CA PRO A 95 -33.71 -10.24 -14.08
C PRO A 95 -33.59 -11.74 -13.79
N MET A 96 -33.26 -12.53 -14.81
CA MET A 96 -32.86 -13.93 -14.62
C MET A 96 -31.45 -13.96 -14.00
N PHE A 97 -31.18 -14.95 -13.14
CA PHE A 97 -29.83 -15.18 -12.61
C PHE A 97 -29.26 -16.53 -13.09
N LEU A 98 -27.94 -16.69 -13.06
CA LEU A 98 -27.25 -17.86 -13.63
C LEU A 98 -27.78 -19.21 -13.09
N GLY A 99 -28.04 -19.31 -11.79
CA GLY A 99 -28.61 -20.53 -11.19
C GLY A 99 -30.02 -20.83 -11.71
N GLU A 100 -30.80 -19.80 -12.01
CA GLU A 100 -32.13 -19.92 -12.59
C GLU A 100 -32.06 -20.42 -14.04
N ALA A 101 -31.20 -19.82 -14.87
CA ALA A 101 -30.98 -20.23 -16.25
C ALA A 101 -30.61 -21.73 -16.32
N LYS A 102 -29.81 -22.22 -15.37
CA LYS A 102 -29.44 -23.63 -15.25
C LYS A 102 -30.62 -24.53 -14.89
N GLU A 103 -31.39 -24.20 -13.86
CA GLU A 103 -32.54 -25.03 -13.46
C GLU A 103 -33.71 -24.97 -14.48
N ILE A 104 -33.87 -23.86 -15.21
CA ILE A 104 -34.80 -23.74 -16.35
C ILE A 104 -34.40 -24.70 -17.48
N LEU A 105 -33.14 -24.64 -17.94
CA LEU A 105 -32.63 -25.52 -19.01
C LEU A 105 -32.65 -27.00 -18.60
N LYS A 106 -32.27 -27.29 -17.36
CA LYS A 106 -32.29 -28.65 -16.79
C LYS A 106 -33.72 -29.21 -16.72
N ALA A 107 -34.68 -28.45 -16.19
CA ALA A 107 -36.07 -28.89 -16.13
C ALA A 107 -36.67 -29.14 -17.53
N PHE A 108 -36.29 -28.33 -18.53
CA PHE A 108 -36.74 -28.52 -19.91
C PHE A 108 -36.07 -29.73 -20.59
N LYS A 109 -34.76 -29.92 -20.38
CA LYS A 109 -34.06 -31.15 -20.79
C LYS A 109 -34.71 -32.40 -20.17
N GLU A 110 -35.03 -32.37 -18.89
CA GLU A 110 -35.69 -33.48 -18.17
C GLU A 110 -37.09 -33.76 -18.75
N SER A 111 -37.86 -32.74 -19.12
CA SER A 111 -39.18 -32.93 -19.76
C SER A 111 -39.07 -33.52 -21.18
N LEU A 112 -38.15 -32.99 -22.02
CA LEU A 112 -37.89 -33.50 -23.38
C LEU A 112 -37.46 -34.99 -23.40
N LEU A 113 -36.74 -35.44 -22.36
CA LEU A 113 -36.31 -36.83 -22.21
C LEU A 113 -37.44 -37.79 -21.77
N THR A 114 -38.64 -37.30 -21.48
CA THR A 114 -39.79 -38.13 -21.08
C THR A 114 -40.16 -39.11 -22.21
N PRO A 115 -40.32 -40.42 -21.96
CA PRO A 115 -40.62 -41.41 -22.99
C PRO A 115 -41.92 -41.19 -23.80
N ALA A 116 -42.80 -40.28 -23.37
CA ALA A 116 -43.93 -39.81 -24.17
C ALA A 116 -43.50 -38.77 -25.22
N VAL A 117 -42.71 -37.76 -24.82
CA VAL A 117 -42.20 -36.70 -25.70
C VAL A 117 -41.25 -37.27 -26.76
N VAL A 118 -40.31 -38.13 -26.36
CA VAL A 118 -39.37 -38.80 -27.27
C VAL A 118 -40.10 -39.60 -28.36
N ARG A 119 -41.11 -40.41 -27.99
CA ARG A 119 -41.94 -41.14 -28.97
C ARG A 119 -42.75 -40.19 -29.85
N THR A 120 -43.23 -39.06 -29.32
CA THR A 120 -43.96 -38.07 -30.11
C THR A 120 -43.05 -37.37 -31.14
N MET A 121 -41.81 -37.01 -30.77
CA MET A 121 -40.84 -36.45 -31.74
C MET A 121 -40.45 -37.48 -32.82
N GLN A 122 -40.18 -38.73 -32.44
CA GLN A 122 -39.95 -39.82 -33.42
C GLN A 122 -41.15 -40.03 -34.35
N ASN A 123 -42.38 -39.96 -33.83
CA ASN A 123 -43.60 -40.05 -34.65
C ASN A 123 -43.80 -38.83 -35.57
N ILE A 124 -43.31 -37.64 -35.20
CA ILE A 124 -43.30 -36.46 -36.08
C ILE A 124 -42.29 -36.69 -37.20
N GLU A 125 -41.05 -37.10 -36.87
CA GLU A 125 -39.98 -37.35 -37.83
C GLU A 125 -40.32 -38.43 -38.87
N GLN A 126 -40.84 -39.57 -38.41
CA GLN A 126 -41.27 -40.67 -39.29
C GLN A 126 -42.42 -40.29 -40.25
N ARG A 127 -43.16 -39.22 -39.95
CA ARG A 127 -44.26 -38.71 -40.80
C ARG A 127 -43.82 -37.71 -41.86
N GLY A 128 -42.54 -37.31 -41.88
CA GLY A 128 -41.83 -36.61 -42.97
C GLY A 128 -42.68 -35.77 -43.93
N GLY A 129 -43.04 -34.55 -43.55
CA GLY A 129 -43.81 -33.64 -44.41
C GLY A 129 -43.74 -32.17 -43.97
N MET A 130 -44.31 -31.26 -44.77
CA MET A 130 -44.14 -29.80 -44.59
C MET A 130 -44.58 -29.25 -43.22
N HIS A 131 -45.46 -29.96 -42.50
CA HIS A 131 -45.91 -29.57 -41.15
C HIS A 131 -45.00 -30.04 -40.00
N MET A 132 -43.86 -30.68 -40.28
CA MET A 132 -42.85 -31.11 -39.29
C MET A 132 -42.51 -29.99 -38.30
N GLU A 133 -42.12 -28.83 -38.84
CA GLU A 133 -41.69 -27.65 -38.09
C GLU A 133 -42.81 -27.12 -37.18
N GLN A 134 -44.04 -27.10 -37.69
CA GLN A 134 -45.22 -26.64 -36.96
C GLN A 134 -45.57 -27.59 -35.80
N HIS A 135 -45.55 -28.90 -36.01
CA HIS A 135 -45.79 -29.88 -34.95
C HIS A 135 -44.70 -29.87 -33.88
N ARG A 136 -43.42 -29.73 -34.27
CA ARG A 136 -42.31 -29.56 -33.32
C ARG A 136 -42.49 -28.30 -32.48
N ARG A 137 -42.81 -27.14 -33.08
CA ARG A 137 -43.07 -25.89 -32.35
C ARG A 137 -44.22 -26.01 -31.34
N VAL A 138 -45.31 -26.71 -31.71
CA VAL A 138 -46.44 -26.96 -30.79
C VAL A 138 -45.99 -27.81 -29.60
N LEU A 139 -45.28 -28.92 -29.83
CA LEU A 139 -44.78 -29.80 -28.77
C LEU A 139 -43.78 -29.09 -27.84
N ILE A 140 -42.81 -28.36 -28.40
CA ILE A 140 -41.84 -27.53 -27.67
C ILE A 140 -42.56 -26.49 -26.80
N THR A 141 -43.61 -25.86 -27.33
CA THR A 141 -44.43 -24.89 -26.58
C THR A 141 -45.19 -25.56 -25.44
N GLN A 142 -45.76 -26.75 -25.65
CA GLN A 142 -46.46 -27.53 -24.64
C GLN A 142 -45.52 -27.90 -23.47
N GLU A 143 -44.32 -28.39 -23.78
CA GLU A 143 -43.32 -28.78 -22.77
C GLU A 143 -42.75 -27.58 -21.98
N TRP A 144 -42.55 -26.42 -22.63
CA TRP A 144 -42.12 -25.21 -21.93
C TRP A 144 -43.19 -24.63 -20.99
N ASN A 145 -44.48 -24.70 -21.34
CA ASN A 145 -45.58 -24.06 -20.60
C ASN A 145 -45.56 -24.30 -19.07
N PRO A 146 -45.41 -25.52 -18.53
CA PRO A 146 -45.32 -25.76 -17.09
C PRO A 146 -44.04 -25.16 -16.46
N ILE A 147 -42.93 -25.14 -17.20
CA ILE A 147 -41.64 -24.62 -16.73
C ILE A 147 -41.67 -23.09 -16.67
N MET A 148 -42.19 -22.43 -17.69
CA MET A 148 -42.44 -20.98 -17.71
C MET A 148 -43.21 -20.54 -16.45
N LYS A 149 -44.31 -21.25 -16.13
CA LYS A 149 -45.12 -21.01 -14.92
C LYS A 149 -44.34 -21.29 -13.62
N ARG A 150 -43.52 -22.33 -13.57
CA ARG A 150 -42.68 -22.67 -12.40
C ARG A 150 -41.63 -21.61 -12.06
N PHE A 151 -41.19 -20.83 -13.06
CA PHE A 151 -40.15 -19.81 -12.91
C PHE A 151 -40.69 -18.37 -13.06
N ASP A 152 -41.98 -18.12 -12.81
CA ASP A 152 -42.58 -16.77 -12.87
C ASP A 152 -42.41 -16.05 -14.24
N PHE A 153 -42.39 -16.80 -15.35
CA PHE A 153 -42.47 -16.25 -16.70
C PHE A 153 -43.90 -16.40 -17.26
N PRO A 154 -44.50 -15.35 -17.85
CA PRO A 154 -45.80 -15.48 -18.47
C PRO A 154 -45.71 -16.37 -19.72
N THR A 155 -46.74 -17.19 -19.95
CA THR A 155 -46.86 -18.04 -21.13
C THR A 155 -47.38 -17.24 -22.35
N THR A 156 -46.69 -16.14 -22.64
CA THR A 156 -46.88 -15.26 -23.81
C THR A 156 -45.58 -15.23 -24.62
N GLU A 157 -45.66 -14.92 -25.91
CA GLU A 157 -44.48 -14.87 -26.79
C GLU A 157 -43.39 -13.93 -26.26
N ASP A 158 -43.77 -12.77 -25.71
CA ASP A 158 -42.86 -11.86 -25.01
C ASP A 158 -42.15 -12.52 -23.82
N GLY A 159 -42.87 -13.34 -23.04
CA GLY A 159 -42.30 -14.12 -21.95
C GLY A 159 -41.27 -15.15 -22.43
N TYR A 160 -41.57 -15.89 -23.50
CA TYR A 160 -40.62 -16.80 -24.15
C TYR A 160 -39.38 -16.05 -24.66
N ASN A 161 -39.57 -14.85 -25.23
CA ASN A 161 -38.47 -14.01 -25.71
C ASN A 161 -37.63 -13.45 -24.55
N ALA A 162 -38.25 -13.04 -23.44
CA ALA A 162 -37.55 -12.64 -22.23
C ALA A 162 -36.75 -13.80 -21.60
N MET A 163 -37.31 -15.01 -21.55
CA MET A 163 -36.60 -16.21 -21.10
C MET A 163 -35.39 -16.53 -21.99
N LYS A 164 -35.57 -16.59 -23.32
CA LYS A 164 -34.47 -16.86 -24.27
C LYS A 164 -33.37 -15.81 -24.16
N SER A 165 -33.71 -14.53 -24.01
CA SER A 165 -32.73 -13.45 -23.80
C SER A 165 -31.99 -13.60 -22.48
N GLY A 166 -32.68 -13.88 -21.36
CA GLY A 166 -32.04 -14.12 -20.06
C GLY A 166 -31.11 -15.35 -20.07
N ILE A 167 -31.47 -16.42 -20.80
CA ILE A 167 -30.58 -17.57 -21.01
C ILE A 167 -29.35 -17.16 -21.84
N ARG A 168 -29.53 -16.34 -22.88
CA ARG A 168 -28.46 -15.84 -23.76
C ARG A 168 -27.49 -14.88 -23.04
N GLU A 169 -27.95 -14.10 -22.06
CA GLU A 169 -27.10 -13.30 -21.17
C GLU A 169 -26.09 -14.17 -20.39
N PHE A 170 -26.37 -15.47 -20.21
CA PHE A 170 -25.46 -16.44 -19.59
C PHE A 170 -24.78 -17.41 -20.59
N ALA A 171 -24.81 -17.12 -21.89
CA ALA A 171 -24.16 -17.92 -22.95
C ALA A 171 -22.63 -18.07 -22.77
N ASP A 172 -22.01 -17.14 -22.04
CA ASP A 172 -20.61 -17.17 -21.62
C ASP A 172 -20.29 -18.35 -20.67
N ASN A 173 -21.30 -18.92 -19.99
CA ASN A 173 -21.11 -20.08 -19.10
C ASN A 173 -21.20 -21.40 -19.87
N ASP A 174 -20.13 -22.20 -19.85
CA ASP A 174 -20.03 -23.43 -20.67
C ASP A 174 -21.13 -24.46 -20.38
N TYR A 175 -21.61 -24.56 -19.14
CA TYR A 175 -22.75 -25.43 -18.79
C TYR A 175 -24.05 -24.93 -19.44
N VAL A 176 -24.32 -23.62 -19.39
CA VAL A 176 -25.51 -23.03 -20.02
C VAL A 176 -25.44 -23.23 -21.53
N ARG A 177 -24.28 -22.96 -22.15
CA ARG A 177 -24.03 -23.22 -23.58
C ARG A 177 -24.28 -24.69 -23.95
N SER A 178 -23.67 -25.62 -23.22
CA SER A 178 -23.83 -27.06 -23.45
C SER A 178 -25.27 -27.53 -23.30
N CYS A 179 -26.00 -27.06 -22.29
CA CYS A 179 -27.39 -27.45 -22.08
C CYS A 179 -28.35 -26.81 -23.10
N CYS A 180 -28.11 -25.57 -23.56
CA CYS A 180 -28.84 -24.98 -24.69
C CYS A 180 -28.68 -25.84 -25.95
N HIS A 181 -27.44 -26.23 -26.28
CA HIS A 181 -27.11 -26.98 -27.49
C HIS A 181 -27.62 -28.43 -27.43
N GLU A 182 -27.59 -29.05 -26.25
CA GLU A 182 -28.19 -30.37 -26.02
C GLU A 182 -29.72 -30.33 -26.09
N VAL A 183 -30.37 -29.28 -25.58
CA VAL A 183 -31.80 -29.04 -25.72
C VAL A 183 -32.20 -28.82 -27.18
N GLU A 184 -31.43 -28.03 -27.93
CA GLU A 184 -31.63 -27.82 -29.37
C GLU A 184 -31.53 -29.14 -30.13
N HIS A 185 -30.50 -29.94 -29.86
CA HIS A 185 -30.35 -31.28 -30.41
C HIS A 185 -31.52 -32.22 -30.04
N LEU A 186 -32.01 -32.21 -28.78
CA LEU A 186 -33.19 -32.97 -28.36
C LEU A 186 -34.48 -32.51 -29.05
N CYS A 187 -34.58 -31.23 -29.41
CA CYS A 187 -35.66 -30.69 -30.24
C CYS A 187 -35.48 -30.97 -31.75
N GLY A 188 -34.35 -31.57 -32.14
CA GLY A 188 -33.93 -31.77 -33.53
C GLY A 188 -33.67 -30.46 -34.28
N ALA A 189 -33.38 -29.36 -33.56
CA ALA A 189 -32.95 -28.08 -34.11
C ALA A 189 -31.42 -28.02 -34.20
N PRO A 190 -30.85 -27.30 -35.18
CA PRO A 190 -29.40 -27.09 -35.23
C PRO A 190 -28.92 -26.22 -34.07
N ALA A 191 -27.68 -26.48 -33.63
CA ALA A 191 -27.01 -25.80 -32.55
C ALA A 191 -27.06 -24.27 -32.69
N GLY A 192 -27.47 -23.58 -31.63
CA GLY A 192 -27.63 -22.12 -31.55
C GLY A 192 -28.92 -21.55 -32.13
N ALA A 193 -29.72 -22.32 -32.89
CA ALA A 193 -30.84 -21.77 -33.67
C ALA A 193 -32.10 -21.42 -32.87
N TYR A 194 -32.30 -21.98 -31.67
CA TYR A 194 -33.46 -21.69 -30.82
C TYR A 194 -33.15 -20.61 -29.78
N PHE A 195 -32.00 -20.72 -29.11
CA PHE A 195 -31.60 -19.76 -28.07
C PHE A 195 -30.80 -18.57 -28.62
N GLY A 196 -30.21 -18.66 -29.83
CA GLY A 196 -29.25 -17.66 -30.32
C GLY A 196 -27.95 -17.66 -29.51
N VAL A 197 -27.49 -18.86 -29.13
CA VAL A 197 -26.31 -19.10 -28.29
C VAL A 197 -25.20 -19.65 -29.18
N PRO A 198 -24.04 -18.98 -29.33
CA PRO A 198 -22.98 -19.40 -30.24
C PRO A 198 -22.51 -20.83 -30.03
N THR A 199 -22.17 -21.50 -31.13
CA THR A 199 -21.47 -22.79 -31.13
C THR A 199 -20.10 -22.70 -30.45
N ALA A 200 -19.55 -23.85 -30.06
CA ALA A 200 -18.19 -23.92 -29.51
C ALA A 200 -17.15 -23.37 -30.49
N GLU A 201 -17.37 -23.52 -31.80
CA GLU A 201 -16.49 -23.03 -32.87
C GLU A 201 -16.59 -21.50 -33.02
N GLU A 202 -17.80 -20.93 -33.09
CA GLU A 202 -18.01 -19.48 -33.11
C GLU A 202 -17.51 -18.80 -31.83
N TRP A 203 -17.70 -19.46 -30.67
CA TRP A 203 -17.20 -18.97 -29.38
C TRP A 203 -15.67 -18.98 -29.34
N ALA A 204 -15.03 -20.04 -29.82
CA ALA A 204 -13.58 -20.13 -29.95
C ALA A 204 -13.03 -19.08 -30.93
N ALA A 205 -13.68 -18.88 -32.07
CA ALA A 205 -13.33 -17.84 -33.05
C ALA A 205 -13.45 -16.43 -32.46
N ARG A 206 -14.53 -16.14 -31.73
CA ARG A 206 -14.72 -14.87 -31.01
C ARG A 206 -13.63 -14.64 -29.96
N LYS A 207 -13.28 -15.67 -29.16
CA LYS A 207 -12.21 -15.56 -28.16
C LYS A 207 -10.81 -15.47 -28.77
N ALA A 208 -10.57 -16.09 -29.93
CA ALA A 208 -9.34 -15.90 -30.69
C ALA A 208 -9.21 -14.45 -31.20
N ALA A 209 -10.27 -13.89 -31.79
CA ALA A 209 -10.30 -12.50 -32.25
C ALA A 209 -10.16 -11.49 -31.09
N GLU A 210 -10.77 -11.76 -29.93
CA GLU A 210 -10.62 -10.96 -28.72
C GLU A 210 -9.16 -10.98 -28.19
N ALA A 211 -8.52 -12.16 -28.21
CA ALA A 211 -7.11 -12.30 -27.83
C ALA A 211 -6.14 -11.66 -28.84
N GLU A 212 -6.47 -11.67 -30.14
CA GLU A 212 -5.72 -10.96 -31.17
C GLU A 212 -5.85 -9.44 -31.02
N ALA A 213 -7.06 -8.93 -30.80
CA ALA A 213 -7.30 -7.51 -30.51
C ALA A 213 -6.56 -7.04 -29.26
N ALA A 214 -6.55 -7.83 -28.18
CA ALA A 214 -5.79 -7.54 -26.96
C ALA A 214 -4.28 -7.47 -27.23
N ARG A 215 -3.72 -8.40 -28.01
CA ARG A 215 -2.30 -8.37 -28.44
C ARG A 215 -1.97 -7.18 -29.33
N ALA A 216 -2.91 -6.74 -30.18
CA ALA A 216 -2.75 -5.54 -30.99
C ALA A 216 -2.76 -4.26 -30.12
N GLU A 217 -3.63 -4.20 -29.10
CA GLU A 217 -3.67 -3.09 -28.14
C GLU A 217 -2.40 -3.05 -27.26
N GLU A 218 -1.90 -4.21 -26.83
CA GLU A 218 -0.64 -4.33 -26.09
C GLU A 218 0.56 -3.83 -26.89
N LYS A 219 0.69 -4.23 -28.17
CA LYS A 219 1.72 -3.71 -29.08
C LYS A 219 1.64 -2.19 -29.23
N ARG A 220 0.44 -1.63 -29.40
CA ARG A 220 0.23 -0.17 -29.48
C ARG A 220 0.65 0.55 -28.19
N LYS A 221 0.39 -0.03 -27.03
CA LYS A 221 0.85 0.50 -25.72
C LYS A 221 2.37 0.42 -25.59
N GLU A 222 3.01 -0.65 -26.08
CA GLU A 222 4.46 -0.80 -26.09
C GLU A 222 5.14 0.22 -27.03
N GLU A 223 4.58 0.44 -28.23
CA GLU A 223 5.03 1.46 -29.18
C GLU A 223 4.85 2.88 -28.64
N GLU A 224 3.72 3.18 -28.00
CA GLU A 224 3.49 4.47 -27.35
C GLU A 224 4.45 4.71 -26.18
N ALA A 225 4.74 3.67 -25.38
CA ALA A 225 5.74 3.73 -24.31
C ALA A 225 7.16 3.95 -24.86
N LYS A 226 7.54 3.27 -25.95
CA LYS A 226 8.82 3.49 -26.66
C LYS A 226 8.95 4.93 -27.16
N ARG A 227 7.89 5.47 -27.80
CA ARG A 227 7.86 6.88 -28.26
C ARG A 227 8.01 7.87 -27.10
N LYS A 228 7.30 7.66 -25.98
CA LYS A 228 7.41 8.48 -24.77
C LYS A 228 8.80 8.42 -24.13
N ALA A 229 9.44 7.26 -24.13
CA ALA A 229 10.81 7.09 -23.63
C ALA A 229 11.87 7.74 -24.55
N GLU A 230 11.66 7.71 -25.86
CA GLU A 230 12.52 8.42 -26.82
C GLU A 230 12.36 9.95 -26.70
N GLU A 231 11.13 10.44 -26.55
CA GLU A 231 10.83 11.84 -26.32
C GLU A 231 11.43 12.35 -25.00
N SER A 232 11.33 11.58 -23.90
CA SER A 232 11.94 11.97 -22.63
C SER A 232 13.47 12.02 -22.70
N ARG A 233 14.11 11.09 -23.43
CA ARG A 233 15.57 11.15 -23.69
C ARG A 233 15.96 12.40 -24.47
N LYS A 234 15.22 12.74 -25.54
CA LYS A 234 15.44 13.96 -26.34
C LYS A 234 15.20 15.25 -25.53
N ALA A 235 14.28 15.22 -24.56
CA ALA A 235 14.07 16.34 -23.63
C ALA A 235 15.20 16.47 -22.59
N GLU A 236 15.69 15.34 -22.04
CA GLU A 236 16.81 15.33 -21.09
C GLU A 236 18.12 15.77 -21.74
N GLU A 237 18.40 15.31 -22.97
CA GLU A 237 19.56 15.72 -23.76
C GLU A 237 19.57 17.23 -24.04
N LYS A 238 18.42 17.80 -24.44
CA LYS A 238 18.24 19.26 -24.58
C LYS A 238 18.48 20.00 -23.26
N ARG A 239 17.99 19.48 -22.13
CA ARG A 239 18.24 20.08 -20.81
C ARG A 239 19.72 20.05 -20.45
N LYS A 240 20.44 18.96 -20.71
CA LYS A 240 21.89 18.86 -20.49
C LYS A 240 22.68 19.83 -21.37
N ALA A 241 22.29 19.98 -22.64
CA ALA A 241 22.91 20.95 -23.56
C ALA A 241 22.61 22.42 -23.18
N GLU A 242 21.45 22.71 -22.60
CA GLU A 242 21.15 24.04 -22.05
C GLU A 242 21.91 24.30 -20.74
N GLU A 243 22.02 23.28 -19.87
CA GLU A 243 22.72 23.39 -18.59
C GLU A 243 24.23 23.61 -18.77
N THR A 244 24.89 22.87 -19.67
CA THR A 244 26.31 23.12 -19.97
C THR A 244 26.52 24.51 -20.58
N LYS A 245 25.59 25.02 -21.40
CA LYS A 245 25.63 26.40 -21.89
C LYS A 245 25.50 27.43 -20.76
N ARG A 246 24.58 27.22 -19.81
CA ARG A 246 24.41 28.07 -18.62
C ARG A 246 25.66 28.05 -17.72
N GLN A 247 26.25 26.87 -17.50
CA GLN A 247 27.50 26.72 -16.74
C GLN A 247 28.67 27.43 -17.42
N ALA A 248 28.81 27.32 -18.75
CA ALA A 248 29.83 28.03 -19.52
C ALA A 248 29.66 29.56 -19.48
N GLU A 249 28.42 30.07 -19.46
CA GLU A 249 28.15 31.51 -19.29
C GLU A 249 28.45 31.99 -17.86
N ALA A 250 28.10 31.20 -16.85
CA ALA A 250 28.41 31.49 -15.45
C ALA A 250 29.93 31.50 -15.18
N ALA A 251 30.67 30.55 -15.74
CA ALA A 251 32.13 30.48 -15.64
C ALA A 251 32.79 31.75 -16.21
N LYS A 252 32.34 32.22 -17.39
CA LYS A 252 32.86 33.46 -17.99
C LYS A 252 32.58 34.70 -17.12
N LYS A 253 31.40 34.78 -16.49
CA LYS A 253 31.06 35.89 -15.59
C LYS A 253 31.93 35.88 -14.32
N ALA A 254 32.17 34.71 -13.73
CA ALA A 254 33.06 34.55 -12.59
C ALA A 254 34.53 34.87 -12.92
N GLU A 255 34.99 34.56 -14.14
CA GLU A 255 36.33 34.92 -14.62
C GLU A 255 36.46 36.44 -14.86
N GLU A 256 35.45 37.08 -15.46
CA GLU A 256 35.43 38.54 -15.64
C GLU A 256 35.37 39.29 -14.30
N GLU A 257 34.56 38.81 -13.35
CA GLU A 257 34.47 39.37 -11.99
C GLU A 257 35.80 39.24 -11.23
N ARG A 258 36.48 38.09 -11.36
CA ARG A 258 37.83 37.89 -10.80
C ARG A 258 38.85 38.86 -11.39
N GLN A 259 38.85 39.08 -12.70
CA GLN A 259 39.76 40.05 -13.34
C GLN A 259 39.51 41.49 -12.87
N ARG A 260 38.25 41.87 -12.63
CA ARG A 260 37.89 43.18 -12.06
C ARG A 260 38.39 43.31 -10.61
N ALA A 261 38.19 42.29 -9.78
CA ALA A 261 38.67 42.28 -8.40
C ALA A 261 40.20 42.35 -8.31
N GLU A 262 40.93 41.65 -9.19
CA GLU A 262 42.40 41.70 -9.25
C GLU A 262 42.92 43.08 -9.68
N ALA A 263 42.27 43.72 -10.67
CA ALA A 263 42.58 45.08 -11.09
C ALA A 263 42.32 46.12 -9.99
N GLU A 264 41.23 45.97 -9.22
CA GLU A 264 40.92 46.86 -8.09
C GLU A 264 41.89 46.66 -6.92
N ALA A 265 42.20 45.41 -6.55
CA ALA A 265 43.20 45.12 -5.52
C ALA A 265 44.58 45.70 -5.87
N ARG A 266 44.99 45.62 -7.15
CA ARG A 266 46.23 46.25 -7.63
C ARG A 266 46.21 47.77 -7.50
N ARG A 267 45.09 48.42 -7.83
CA ARG A 267 44.92 49.88 -7.67
C ARG A 267 45.03 50.31 -6.21
N ILE A 268 44.41 49.56 -5.28
CA ILE A 268 44.47 49.85 -3.85
C ILE A 268 45.91 49.72 -3.33
N ALA A 269 46.64 48.66 -3.72
CA ALA A 269 48.04 48.48 -3.33
C ALA A 269 48.96 49.60 -3.86
N GLU A 270 48.71 50.08 -5.09
CA GLU A 270 49.47 51.20 -5.68
C GLU A 270 49.19 52.53 -4.98
N GLU A 271 47.93 52.81 -4.60
CA GLU A 271 47.58 54.00 -3.84
C GLU A 271 48.13 53.96 -2.40
N GLU A 272 48.09 52.80 -1.72
CA GLU A 272 48.64 52.64 -0.38
C GLU A 272 50.18 52.80 -0.38
N ALA A 273 50.87 52.25 -1.37
CA ALA A 273 52.31 52.45 -1.56
C ALA A 273 52.65 53.94 -1.76
N LYS A 274 51.86 54.66 -2.55
CA LYS A 274 52.05 56.11 -2.76
C LYS A 274 51.82 56.91 -1.47
N ARG A 275 50.75 56.61 -0.72
CA ARG A 275 50.47 57.27 0.58
C ARG A 275 51.57 57.01 1.61
N LYS A 276 52.20 55.82 1.61
CA LYS A 276 53.35 55.51 2.47
C LYS A 276 54.58 56.36 2.12
N ALA A 277 54.92 56.47 0.83
CA ALA A 277 56.02 57.33 0.39
C ALA A 277 55.79 58.82 0.71
N GLU A 278 54.56 59.32 0.52
CA GLU A 278 54.18 60.70 0.86
C GLU A 278 54.24 60.95 2.39
N ALA A 279 53.85 59.98 3.22
CA ALA A 279 53.92 60.09 4.68
C ALA A 279 55.36 60.01 5.23
N GLU A 280 56.27 59.26 4.59
CA GLU A 280 57.69 59.24 4.95
C GLU A 280 58.40 60.55 4.57
N ALA A 281 58.07 61.14 3.42
CA ALA A 281 58.54 62.47 3.04
C ALA A 281 58.10 63.55 4.06
N GLN A 282 56.83 63.57 4.45
CA GLN A 282 56.32 64.52 5.45
C GLN A 282 57.00 64.38 6.81
N LYS A 283 57.26 63.14 7.26
CA LYS A 283 58.01 62.90 8.51
C LYS A 283 59.45 63.42 8.46
N HIS A 284 60.12 63.31 7.31
CA HIS A 284 61.46 63.84 7.13
C HIS A 284 61.48 65.38 7.20
N GLU A 285 60.50 66.05 6.58
CA GLU A 285 60.34 67.51 6.66
C GLU A 285 59.98 67.97 8.09
N GLU A 286 59.09 67.25 8.78
CA GLU A 286 58.70 67.56 10.16
C GLU A 286 59.84 67.34 11.15
N GLU A 287 60.65 66.27 11.00
CA GLU A 287 61.82 66.05 11.85
C GLU A 287 62.90 67.12 11.61
N GLU A 288 63.13 67.53 10.36
CA GLU A 288 64.08 68.62 10.07
C GLU A 288 63.59 69.96 10.66
N ALA A 289 62.29 70.26 10.55
CA ALA A 289 61.69 71.42 11.20
C ALA A 289 61.84 71.36 12.73
N ARG A 290 61.65 70.19 13.35
CA ARG A 290 61.85 70.00 14.79
C ARG A 290 63.31 70.22 15.20
N ARG A 291 64.27 69.64 14.47
CA ARG A 291 65.71 69.86 14.71
C ARG A 291 66.12 71.34 14.60
N ARG A 292 65.52 72.10 13.69
CA ARG A 292 65.75 73.55 13.56
C ARG A 292 65.21 74.33 14.77
N LEU A 293 64.00 74.01 15.25
CA LEU A 293 63.42 74.61 16.46
C LEU A 293 64.21 74.23 17.73
N GLU A 294 64.63 72.98 17.85
CA GLU A 294 65.40 72.45 18.99
C GLU A 294 66.80 73.08 19.07
N ALA A 295 67.43 73.37 17.92
CA ALA A 295 68.67 74.15 17.85
C ALA A 295 68.47 75.63 18.23
N GLU A 296 67.32 76.24 17.93
CA GLU A 296 67.03 77.63 18.29
C GLU A 296 66.70 77.78 19.79
N SER A 297 65.94 76.84 20.37
CA SER A 297 65.69 76.83 21.82
C SER A 297 66.98 76.56 22.61
N ARG A 298 67.84 75.66 22.12
CA ARG A 298 69.15 75.39 22.73
C ARG A 298 70.06 76.62 22.72
N ARG A 299 70.10 77.41 21.63
CA ARG A 299 70.85 78.68 21.59
C ARG A 299 70.35 79.70 22.62
N LYS A 300 69.04 79.79 22.84
CA LYS A 300 68.45 80.69 23.84
C LYS A 300 68.79 80.25 25.26
N ALA A 301 68.73 78.94 25.54
CA ALA A 301 69.16 78.39 26.83
C ALA A 301 70.67 78.58 27.08
N GLU A 302 71.51 78.44 26.05
CA GLU A 302 72.96 78.69 26.15
C GLU A 302 73.29 80.19 26.33
N GLU A 303 72.51 81.12 25.75
CA GLU A 303 72.66 82.57 25.99
C GLU A 303 72.17 82.99 27.39
N GLU A 304 71.07 82.39 27.88
CA GLU A 304 70.53 82.64 29.22
C GLU A 304 71.46 82.07 30.31
N SER A 305 72.02 80.87 30.08
CA SER A 305 73.06 80.28 30.94
C SER A 305 74.32 81.15 31.01
N GLN A 306 74.78 81.73 29.90
CA GLN A 306 75.93 82.64 29.91
C GLN A 306 75.68 83.97 30.64
N LYS A 307 74.42 84.42 30.76
CA LYS A 307 74.07 85.55 31.63
C LYS A 307 74.06 85.15 33.10
N ALA A 308 73.47 84.00 33.43
CA ALA A 308 73.49 83.45 34.78
C ALA A 308 74.93 83.23 35.29
N GLU A 309 75.80 82.62 34.50
CA GLU A 309 77.20 82.39 34.88
C GLU A 309 78.02 83.70 34.99
N ALA A 310 77.64 84.75 34.26
CA ALA A 310 78.25 86.07 34.41
C ALA A 310 77.83 86.77 35.71
N GLU A 311 76.53 86.70 36.06
CA GLU A 311 75.96 87.28 37.28
C GLU A 311 76.44 86.51 38.54
N GLU A 312 76.53 85.17 38.46
CA GLU A 312 77.07 84.31 39.52
C GLU A 312 78.58 84.57 39.74
N ARG A 313 79.35 84.85 38.69
CA ARG A 313 80.77 85.26 38.81
C ARG A 313 80.98 86.65 39.40
N GLU A 314 79.98 87.54 39.36
CA GLU A 314 80.00 88.82 40.10
C GLU A 314 79.63 88.62 41.58
N ALA A 315 78.67 87.74 41.87
CA ALA A 315 78.31 87.37 43.24
C ALA A 315 79.44 86.61 43.99
N ALA A 316 80.19 85.74 43.30
CA ALA A 316 81.18 84.84 43.89
C ALA A 316 82.49 85.50 44.40
N GLN A 317 82.63 86.82 44.37
CA GLN A 317 83.78 87.51 45.01
C GLN A 317 83.57 87.88 46.49
N LEU A 318 82.37 87.67 47.06
CA LEU A 318 82.14 87.83 48.50
C LEU A 318 81.68 86.53 49.18
N SER A 319 82.11 86.39 50.43
CA SER A 319 81.95 85.24 51.34
C SER A 319 82.81 84.00 51.03
N GLN A 320 83.59 83.60 52.04
CA GLN A 320 84.36 82.36 52.11
C GLN A 320 83.66 81.41 53.09
N THR A 321 84.02 80.11 53.08
CA THR A 321 83.79 79.11 54.16
C THR A 321 82.31 78.79 54.48
N GLU A 322 81.86 77.55 54.68
CA GLU A 322 82.49 76.35 55.24
C GLU A 322 82.14 75.03 54.48
N VAL A 323 82.44 73.88 55.09
CA VAL A 323 82.42 72.50 54.54
C VAL A 323 81.41 71.67 55.36
N PRO A 324 80.47 70.86 54.78
CA PRO A 324 80.79 69.43 54.57
C PRO A 324 79.99 68.57 53.54
N LYS A 325 80.69 67.52 53.07
CA LYS A 325 80.24 66.12 52.84
C LYS A 325 79.24 65.73 51.71
N SER A 326 79.80 64.87 50.84
CA SER A 326 79.37 63.48 50.52
C SER A 326 78.47 63.17 49.31
N ALA A 327 78.87 62.07 48.64
CA ALA A 327 78.13 61.19 47.74
C ALA A 327 77.91 61.62 46.27
N GLU A 328 78.91 61.39 45.41
CA GLU A 328 78.69 60.89 44.03
C GLU A 328 79.98 60.27 43.42
N ASP A 329 79.81 59.20 42.64
CA ASP A 329 80.69 58.54 41.66
C ASP A 329 79.72 57.65 40.84
N GLY A 330 79.64 57.62 39.51
CA GLY A 330 80.68 57.58 38.47
C GLY A 330 80.58 56.19 37.79
N GLN A 331 80.72 55.95 36.48
CA GLN A 331 81.07 56.70 35.25
C GLN A 331 80.25 56.05 34.09
N ALA A 332 79.72 56.72 33.07
CA ALA A 332 80.35 57.35 31.89
C ALA A 332 81.10 56.41 30.92
N GLN A 333 80.91 56.62 29.60
CA GLN A 333 81.64 56.05 28.44
C GLN A 333 81.41 54.56 28.06
N VAL A 334 81.60 54.05 26.81
CA VAL A 334 81.68 54.63 25.44
C VAL A 334 81.39 53.52 24.37
N GLN A 335 80.84 53.93 23.22
CA GLN A 335 80.80 53.38 21.83
C GLN A 335 81.27 51.94 21.45
N ALA A 336 80.67 51.49 20.33
CA ALA A 336 81.25 50.71 19.20
C ALA A 336 81.08 49.17 19.13
N GLU A 337 80.22 48.77 18.16
CA GLU A 337 80.45 47.84 17.03
C GLU A 337 80.82 46.34 17.22
N ASP A 338 80.22 45.53 16.32
CA ASP A 338 80.56 44.17 15.82
C ASP A 338 80.64 42.93 16.74
N GLY A 339 80.31 41.76 16.16
CA GLY A 339 80.95 40.48 16.55
C GLY A 339 80.09 39.30 17.06
N GLU A 340 79.37 38.63 16.15
CA GLU A 340 79.10 37.17 16.05
C GLU A 340 78.99 36.22 17.29
N ASP A 341 77.88 35.46 17.29
CA ASP A 341 77.74 33.98 17.52
C ASP A 341 77.45 33.34 18.90
N LEU A 342 76.85 32.13 18.81
CA LEU A 342 76.71 31.01 19.75
C LEU A 342 75.75 31.07 20.99
N ARG A 343 74.53 30.55 20.77
CA ARG A 343 73.75 29.53 21.57
C ARG A 343 73.83 29.58 23.12
N THR A 344 72.71 29.57 23.87
CA THR A 344 71.86 28.36 24.02
C THR A 344 70.41 28.60 24.48
N GLU A 345 69.52 27.75 23.95
CA GLU A 345 68.38 27.05 24.61
C GLU A 345 67.32 27.80 25.45
N THR A 346 66.12 27.93 24.87
CA THR A 346 64.90 27.36 25.47
C THR A 346 63.85 27.14 24.37
N SER A 347 63.37 25.90 24.19
CA SER A 347 62.39 25.54 23.15
C SER A 347 61.24 24.73 23.73
N CYS A 348 60.02 24.97 23.25
CA CYS A 348 58.83 24.18 23.55
C CYS A 348 58.02 23.96 22.26
N GLU A 349 58.14 22.76 21.73
CA GLU A 349 57.29 22.16 20.69
C GLU A 349 56.13 21.38 21.36
N PRO A 350 54.97 21.14 20.70
CA PRO A 350 54.89 20.55 19.35
C PRO A 350 53.90 21.20 18.36
N GLY A 351 54.25 21.16 17.06
CA GLY A 351 53.40 21.74 16.00
C GLY A 351 53.44 21.09 14.61
N GLN A 352 54.14 19.98 14.38
CA GLN A 352 54.36 19.46 13.02
C GLN A 352 53.35 18.41 12.51
N ALA A 353 52.64 17.69 13.39
CA ALA A 353 51.78 16.57 12.98
C ALA A 353 50.60 16.93 12.04
N GLN A 354 50.21 18.21 11.97
CA GLN A 354 49.09 18.66 11.12
C GLN A 354 49.51 19.10 9.70
N ALA A 355 50.80 19.30 9.43
CA ALA A 355 51.28 19.64 8.09
C ALA A 355 51.28 18.41 7.17
N ASP A 356 51.89 17.32 7.63
CA ASP A 356 52.04 16.06 6.88
C ASP A 356 50.68 15.44 6.51
N GLU A 357 49.67 15.52 7.39
CA GLU A 357 48.33 15.00 7.10
C GLU A 357 47.61 15.83 6.01
N LEU A 358 47.84 17.14 5.99
CA LEU A 358 47.31 18.06 4.96
C LEU A 358 47.97 17.83 3.60
N GLU A 359 49.29 17.62 3.56
CA GLU A 359 50.01 17.29 2.33
C GLU A 359 49.64 15.90 1.81
N ARG A 360 49.48 14.90 2.70
CA ARG A 360 49.03 13.55 2.32
C ARG A 360 47.62 13.56 1.72
N LEU A 361 46.70 14.34 2.27
CA LEU A 361 45.35 14.53 1.71
C LEU A 361 45.39 15.26 0.36
N ALA A 362 46.28 16.25 0.20
CA ALA A 362 46.47 16.93 -1.08
C ALA A 362 47.04 16.01 -2.16
N GLU A 363 47.96 15.10 -1.80
CA GLU A 363 48.48 14.10 -2.73
C GLU A 363 47.46 13.01 -3.07
N GLU A 364 46.69 12.50 -2.09
CA GLU A 364 45.61 11.54 -2.36
C GLU A 364 44.56 12.12 -3.32
N ALA A 365 44.25 13.42 -3.20
CA ALA A 365 43.39 14.14 -4.15
C ALA A 365 44.01 14.22 -5.56
N ARG A 366 45.32 14.50 -5.68
CA ARG A 366 46.05 14.49 -6.97
C ARG A 366 46.02 13.09 -7.61
N GLN A 367 46.23 12.03 -6.83
CA GLN A 367 46.18 10.65 -7.31
C GLN A 367 44.77 10.25 -7.78
N ARG A 368 43.71 10.69 -7.08
CA ARG A 368 42.31 10.50 -7.50
C ARG A 368 42.01 11.19 -8.84
N ALA A 369 42.47 12.43 -9.02
CA ALA A 369 42.30 13.18 -10.27
C ALA A 369 43.06 12.53 -11.45
N ALA A 370 44.28 12.04 -11.22
CA ALA A 370 45.06 11.31 -12.23
C ALA A 370 44.40 9.98 -12.63
N LYS A 371 43.74 9.29 -11.69
CA LYS A 371 43.04 8.02 -11.93
C LYS A 371 41.76 8.20 -12.75
N LEU A 372 41.05 9.32 -12.58
CA LEU A 372 39.91 9.70 -13.43
C LEU A 372 40.34 9.98 -14.87
N ARG A 373 41.44 10.72 -15.09
CA ARG A 373 41.94 11.02 -16.45
C ARG A 373 42.34 9.78 -17.26
N ARG A 374 42.65 8.65 -16.61
CA ARG A 374 42.95 7.37 -17.29
C ARG A 374 41.70 6.55 -17.67
N ALA A 375 40.49 7.04 -17.40
CA ALA A 375 39.25 6.35 -17.77
C ALA A 375 38.73 6.73 -19.18
N ASP A 376 39.11 7.91 -19.70
CA ASP A 376 38.60 8.45 -20.97
C ASP A 376 39.49 8.15 -22.20
N GLU A 377 40.68 7.58 -22.02
CA GLU A 377 41.60 7.22 -23.12
C GLU A 377 41.50 5.73 -23.50
N ALA A 378 40.46 5.39 -24.27
CA ALA A 378 40.37 4.14 -25.02
C ALA A 378 40.53 4.41 -26.53
N PRO A 379 41.29 3.59 -27.29
CA PRO A 379 41.59 3.88 -28.69
C PRO A 379 40.39 3.59 -29.63
N PRO A 380 40.20 4.39 -30.70
CA PRO A 380 39.17 4.14 -31.71
C PRO A 380 39.64 3.15 -32.78
N ASP A 381 39.09 1.94 -32.78
CA ASP A 381 39.23 1.03 -33.93
C ASP A 381 38.54 1.62 -35.18
N SER A 382 39.20 1.45 -36.33
CA SER A 382 38.84 2.06 -37.62
C SER A 382 38.35 0.98 -38.64
N PRO A 383 37.92 1.27 -39.88
CA PRO A 383 36.60 0.81 -40.33
C PRO A 383 36.65 -0.32 -41.38
N GLY A 384 35.48 -0.90 -41.70
CA GLY A 384 35.36 -1.89 -42.77
C GLY A 384 33.96 -2.02 -43.39
N ASN A 385 33.94 -1.92 -44.72
CA ASN A 385 32.92 -2.35 -45.69
C ASN A 385 31.56 -1.61 -45.77
N GLU A 386 31.34 -1.05 -46.96
CA GLU A 386 30.03 -0.79 -47.57
C GLU A 386 29.34 -2.13 -47.97
N PRO A 387 28.10 -2.10 -48.50
CA PRO A 387 28.01 -2.14 -49.96
C PRO A 387 26.95 -1.21 -50.58
N GLU A 388 27.04 -1.05 -51.90
CA GLU A 388 26.20 -0.17 -52.73
C GLU A 388 24.73 -0.61 -52.86
N SER A 389 23.84 0.36 -52.81
CA SER A 389 22.63 0.48 -53.65
C SER A 389 21.94 1.81 -53.30
N GLY A 390 21.36 2.58 -54.20
CA GLY A 390 20.88 2.26 -55.54
C GLY A 390 19.59 3.06 -55.75
N ARG A 391 19.70 4.40 -55.78
CA ARG A 391 18.55 5.29 -55.96
C ARG A 391 18.29 5.49 -57.44
N ASP A 392 17.20 4.91 -57.93
CA ASP A 392 16.60 5.26 -59.22
C ASP A 392 15.36 6.14 -59.01
N THR A 393 14.99 6.91 -60.02
CA THR A 393 13.88 7.87 -60.00
C THR A 393 12.60 7.25 -60.57
N GLY A 394 11.47 7.42 -59.88
CA GLY A 394 10.17 6.89 -60.31
C GLY A 394 9.03 7.88 -60.04
N ASP A 395 8.13 8.01 -61.00
CA ASP A 395 7.17 9.12 -61.13
C ASP A 395 5.72 8.71 -60.78
N ALA A 396 4.79 9.65 -60.98
CA ALA A 396 3.33 9.47 -61.12
C ALA A 396 2.48 9.13 -59.88
N VAL A 397 1.79 10.16 -59.36
CA VAL A 397 0.55 10.01 -58.56
C VAL A 397 -0.66 10.10 -59.50
N ALA A 398 -1.35 8.97 -59.74
CA ALA A 398 -2.51 8.89 -60.61
C ALA A 398 -3.81 8.62 -59.83
N ARG A 399 -4.62 9.67 -59.73
CA ARG A 399 -6.05 9.71 -59.39
C ARG A 399 -6.87 8.49 -59.86
N VAL A 400 -7.59 7.86 -58.93
CA VAL A 400 -8.82 7.10 -59.20
C VAL A 400 -9.89 7.55 -58.19
N GLU A 401 -11.13 7.69 -58.67
CA GLU A 401 -12.32 7.97 -57.85
C GLU A 401 -13.15 6.68 -57.80
N GLU A 402 -13.53 6.22 -56.62
CA GLU A 402 -14.60 5.23 -56.44
C GLU A 402 -15.60 5.75 -55.41
N GLY A 403 -16.88 5.53 -55.69
CA GLY A 403 -17.98 5.90 -54.81
C GLY A 403 -19.10 4.88 -54.92
N GLU A 404 -19.65 4.47 -53.79
CA GLU A 404 -20.74 3.49 -53.73
C GLU A 404 -22.07 4.16 -53.35
N ALA A 405 -23.14 3.69 -53.99
CA ALA A 405 -24.51 4.04 -53.65
C ALA A 405 -25.26 2.78 -53.23
N VAL A 406 -26.03 2.85 -52.14
CA VAL A 406 -26.83 1.73 -51.64
C VAL A 406 -28.32 2.08 -51.74
N GLN A 407 -29.08 1.23 -52.42
CA GLN A 407 -30.53 1.41 -52.68
C GLN A 407 -31.40 0.77 -51.60
N SER A 408 -32.72 1.04 -51.63
CA SER A 408 -33.67 0.67 -50.57
C SER A 408 -34.69 -0.41 -50.98
N GLN A 409 -34.96 -1.36 -50.08
CA GLN A 409 -36.14 -2.23 -50.03
C GLN A 409 -36.53 -2.41 -48.53
N LYS A 410 -37.78 -2.38 -48.02
CA LYS A 410 -39.17 -2.37 -48.56
C LYS A 410 -39.77 -3.77 -48.85
N GLU A 411 -41.05 -3.92 -48.49
CA GLU A 411 -41.90 -5.14 -48.56
C GLU A 411 -41.52 -6.22 -47.50
N GLU A 412 -42.44 -7.01 -46.92
CA GLU A 412 -43.91 -7.14 -47.08
C GLU A 412 -44.56 -7.62 -45.75
N GLU A 413 -45.82 -7.29 -45.45
CA GLU A 413 -46.56 -7.89 -44.31
C GLU A 413 -48.09 -7.80 -44.49
N SER A 414 -48.86 -8.86 -44.16
CA SER A 414 -50.33 -8.84 -44.29
C SER A 414 -51.13 -9.81 -43.37
N HIS A 415 -52.22 -9.27 -42.82
CA HIS A 415 -53.52 -9.89 -42.47
C HIS A 415 -53.63 -11.38 -42.06
N VAL A 416 -54.08 -11.64 -40.81
CA VAL A 416 -55.15 -12.61 -40.45
C VAL A 416 -56.01 -12.01 -39.32
N ARG A 417 -57.27 -12.48 -39.14
CA ARG A 417 -58.26 -12.04 -38.14
C ARG A 417 -58.65 -13.13 -37.13
N ASP A 418 -59.18 -12.67 -35.99
CA ASP A 418 -60.28 -13.20 -35.16
C ASP A 418 -60.68 -14.70 -35.24
N ALA A 419 -60.70 -15.37 -34.07
CA ALA A 419 -61.89 -16.07 -33.56
C ALA A 419 -61.71 -16.51 -32.09
N ALA A 420 -62.81 -16.60 -31.32
CA ALA A 420 -62.80 -17.11 -29.94
C ALA A 420 -64.05 -17.96 -29.64
N LYS A 421 -63.92 -18.98 -28.78
CA LYS A 421 -64.99 -19.51 -27.90
C LYS A 421 -64.47 -20.53 -26.87
N PRO A 422 -65.06 -20.61 -25.65
CA PRO A 422 -64.69 -21.56 -24.60
C PRO A 422 -65.67 -22.74 -24.44
N VAL A 423 -65.30 -23.75 -23.64
CA VAL A 423 -66.16 -24.81 -23.09
C VAL A 423 -65.79 -25.05 -21.60
N SER A 424 -66.76 -25.52 -20.80
CA SER A 424 -66.75 -25.58 -19.33
C SER A 424 -66.35 -26.96 -18.74
N PRO A 425 -66.16 -27.10 -17.40
CA PRO A 425 -65.60 -28.30 -16.76
C PRO A 425 -66.58 -29.15 -15.93
N ASP A 426 -66.12 -30.34 -15.55
CA ASP A 426 -66.58 -31.30 -14.53
C ASP A 426 -65.33 -32.15 -14.13
N SER A 427 -65.20 -32.88 -13.02
CA SER A 427 -65.93 -33.08 -11.74
C SER A 427 -64.89 -33.65 -10.73
N ALA A 428 -64.82 -33.23 -9.46
CA ALA A 428 -65.55 -33.68 -8.26
C ALA A 428 -65.17 -35.09 -7.70
N GLU A 429 -65.37 -35.25 -6.37
CA GLU A 429 -65.16 -36.44 -5.49
C GLU A 429 -63.71 -36.80 -5.04
N ASP A 430 -63.49 -37.57 -3.95
CA ASP A 430 -63.79 -37.42 -2.49
C ASP A 430 -62.97 -38.51 -1.71
N LEU A 431 -63.22 -38.71 -0.40
CA LEU A 431 -62.89 -39.85 0.48
C LEU A 431 -61.52 -39.90 1.21
N GLN A 432 -61.54 -39.31 2.43
CA GLN A 432 -61.49 -40.03 3.73
C GLN A 432 -60.29 -40.89 4.21
N VAL A 433 -59.93 -40.63 5.50
CA VAL A 433 -59.78 -41.59 6.64
C VAL A 433 -58.38 -42.16 7.05
N LYS A 434 -58.06 -41.96 8.36
CA LYS A 434 -57.14 -42.73 9.27
C LYS A 434 -55.61 -42.62 9.10
N GLU A 435 -54.75 -42.88 10.12
CA GLU A 435 -54.84 -42.74 11.60
C GLU A 435 -53.41 -42.76 12.21
N SER A 436 -53.20 -42.09 13.35
CA SER A 436 -52.12 -42.26 14.36
C SER A 436 -50.75 -42.89 14.01
N ASN A 437 -49.65 -42.19 14.33
CA ASN A 437 -48.63 -42.72 15.26
C ASN A 437 -47.66 -41.63 15.80
N LEU A 438 -47.19 -41.83 17.04
CA LEU A 438 -46.14 -41.03 17.68
C LEU A 438 -44.76 -41.63 17.41
N LYS A 439 -43.72 -40.78 17.35
CA LYS A 439 -42.32 -41.16 17.59
C LYS A 439 -41.51 -39.96 18.06
N GLU A 440 -40.47 -40.25 18.84
CA GLU A 440 -39.64 -39.25 19.53
C GLU A 440 -38.48 -38.79 18.64
N GLU A 441 -38.08 -37.51 18.74
CA GLU A 441 -36.94 -36.95 18.01
C GLU A 441 -35.72 -36.76 18.93
N SER A 442 -34.57 -37.31 18.53
CA SER A 442 -33.29 -37.15 19.22
C SER A 442 -32.41 -36.11 18.53
N ASN A 443 -32.33 -34.90 19.10
CA ASN A 443 -31.50 -33.82 18.57
C ASN A 443 -29.99 -34.07 18.78
N SER A 444 -29.18 -33.86 17.74
CA SER A 444 -27.72 -33.89 17.80
C SER A 444 -27.13 -32.58 17.27
N ASN A 445 -26.81 -31.65 18.18
CA ASN A 445 -26.13 -30.40 17.82
C ASN A 445 -24.62 -30.62 17.68
N PHE A 446 -24.06 -30.19 16.54
CA PHE A 446 -22.63 -30.25 16.26
C PHE A 446 -21.97 -28.94 16.73
N PHE A 447 -21.09 -29.01 17.73
CA PHE A 447 -20.28 -27.87 18.17
C PHE A 447 -18.92 -27.87 17.46
N HIS A 448 -18.35 -26.67 17.23
CA HIS A 448 -16.98 -26.53 16.76
C HIS A 448 -16.02 -26.52 17.96
N GLU A 449 -15.02 -27.41 17.96
CA GLU A 449 -13.95 -27.41 18.96
C GLU A 449 -12.80 -26.47 18.58
N GLU A 450 -12.29 -25.72 19.53
CA GLU A 450 -11.02 -24.99 19.38
C GLU A 450 -9.84 -25.93 19.64
N HIS A 451 -8.76 -25.80 18.86
CA HIS A 451 -7.54 -26.58 19.04
C HIS A 451 -6.39 -25.69 19.54
N HIS A 452 -5.83 -26.06 20.68
CA HIS A 452 -4.68 -25.42 21.30
C HIS A 452 -3.39 -26.22 21.03
N CYS A 453 -2.23 -25.62 21.29
CA CYS A 453 -0.91 -26.25 21.11
C CYS A 453 -0.09 -26.20 22.41
N PHE A 454 0.51 -27.32 22.79
CA PHE A 454 1.29 -27.47 24.02
C PHE A 454 2.66 -28.11 23.73
N ASP A 455 3.73 -27.58 24.34
CA ASP A 455 5.04 -28.26 24.35
C ASP A 455 5.14 -29.24 25.52
N VAL A 456 5.85 -30.35 25.28
CA VAL A 456 6.00 -31.45 26.24
C VAL A 456 7.35 -31.31 26.97
N ALA A 457 7.35 -30.80 28.20
CA ALA A 457 8.60 -30.44 28.92
C ALA A 457 9.38 -31.62 29.54
N HIS A 458 8.71 -32.75 29.73
CA HIS A 458 9.23 -34.05 30.15
C HIS A 458 8.40 -35.15 29.45
N GLN A 459 8.76 -36.43 29.53
CA GLN A 459 8.00 -37.48 28.83
C GLN A 459 6.60 -37.62 29.43
N VAL A 460 5.54 -37.41 28.64
CA VAL A 460 4.13 -37.41 29.10
C VAL A 460 3.37 -38.60 28.52
N PRO A 461 2.65 -39.40 29.33
CA PRO A 461 1.87 -40.54 28.86
C PRO A 461 0.65 -40.10 28.02
N LEU A 462 0.31 -40.90 26.99
CA LEU A 462 -0.84 -40.69 26.12
C LEU A 462 -1.83 -41.85 26.26
N TRP A 463 -3.09 -41.52 26.55
CA TRP A 463 -4.12 -42.45 27.03
C TRP A 463 -5.26 -42.62 26.00
N GLU A 464 -5.91 -43.79 25.96
CA GLU A 464 -7.00 -44.10 25.02
C GLU A 464 -8.29 -43.34 25.36
N LEU A 465 -8.50 -43.01 26.64
CA LEU A 465 -9.63 -42.24 27.17
C LEU A 465 -9.13 -41.21 28.20
N PRO A 466 -9.92 -40.19 28.60
CA PRO A 466 -9.52 -39.20 29.62
C PRO A 466 -9.60 -39.78 31.05
N SER A 467 -8.84 -40.86 31.30
CA SER A 467 -8.63 -41.51 32.60
C SER A 467 -7.27 -42.19 32.64
N LYS A 468 -6.56 -42.08 33.78
CA LYS A 468 -5.29 -42.79 34.05
C LYS A 468 -5.46 -44.31 34.23
N GLU A 469 -6.70 -44.79 34.28
CA GLU A 469 -7.04 -46.22 34.31
C GLU A 469 -7.24 -46.81 32.90
N SER A 470 -7.32 -45.94 31.87
CA SER A 470 -7.46 -46.38 30.50
C SER A 470 -6.14 -46.93 29.94
N ARG A 471 -6.18 -47.47 28.72
CA ARG A 471 -5.00 -48.03 28.07
C ARG A 471 -4.03 -46.93 27.66
N LEU A 472 -2.74 -47.13 27.92
CA LEU A 472 -1.68 -46.30 27.35
C LEU A 472 -1.52 -46.62 25.85
N VAL A 473 -1.67 -45.62 24.99
CA VAL A 473 -1.54 -45.71 23.52
C VAL A 473 -0.22 -45.13 22.97
N GLY A 474 0.54 -44.44 23.84
CA GLY A 474 1.87 -43.94 23.52
C GLY A 474 2.45 -43.07 24.65
N ALA A 475 3.54 -42.38 24.37
CA ALA A 475 4.06 -41.32 25.24
C ALA A 475 4.70 -40.22 24.40
N ALA A 476 4.36 -38.97 24.67
CA ALA A 476 4.96 -37.82 24.03
C ALA A 476 6.38 -37.57 24.60
N SER A 477 7.36 -37.38 23.73
CA SER A 477 8.76 -37.15 24.11
C SER A 477 9.03 -35.70 24.50
N LYS A 478 10.08 -35.46 25.29
CA LYS A 478 10.48 -34.11 25.69
C LYS A 478 10.82 -33.26 24.46
N GLY A 479 10.10 -32.14 24.28
CA GLY A 479 10.19 -31.25 23.13
C GLY A 479 9.17 -31.53 22.02
N ALA A 480 8.29 -32.52 22.17
CA ALA A 480 7.17 -32.75 21.25
C ALA A 480 6.09 -31.66 21.38
N GLN A 481 5.28 -31.49 20.33
CA GLN A 481 4.14 -30.56 20.29
C GLN A 481 2.82 -31.30 20.12
N LEU A 482 1.90 -31.06 21.05
CA LEU A 482 0.56 -31.62 21.07
C LEU A 482 -0.44 -30.57 20.62
N LEU A 483 -1.08 -30.81 19.47
CA LEU A 483 -2.24 -30.07 19.00
C LEU A 483 -3.51 -30.80 19.41
N GLY A 484 -4.44 -30.13 20.10
CA GLY A 484 -5.65 -30.77 20.60
C GLY A 484 -6.66 -29.82 21.24
N ALA A 485 -7.90 -30.29 21.43
CA ALA A 485 -8.93 -29.57 22.18
C ALA A 485 -8.81 -29.84 23.69
N VAL A 486 -9.09 -28.85 24.53
CA VAL A 486 -9.19 -29.07 25.98
C VAL A 486 -10.61 -29.52 26.32
N GLN A 487 -10.76 -30.65 27.00
CA GLN A 487 -12.02 -31.09 27.59
C GLN A 487 -11.84 -31.38 29.08
N GLU A 488 -12.90 -31.16 29.86
CA GLU A 488 -12.93 -31.40 31.30
C GLU A 488 -13.68 -32.71 31.58
N SER A 489 -13.05 -33.64 32.29
CA SER A 489 -13.68 -34.92 32.62
C SER A 489 -14.65 -34.79 33.80
N THR A 490 -15.53 -35.77 33.97
CA THR A 490 -16.51 -35.83 35.07
C THR A 490 -15.90 -35.84 36.48
N GLY A 491 -14.57 -35.97 36.60
CA GLY A 491 -13.82 -35.81 37.86
C GLY A 491 -13.19 -34.43 38.07
N GLY A 492 -13.50 -33.42 37.25
CA GLY A 492 -12.90 -32.07 37.33
C GLY A 492 -11.43 -32.03 36.93
N GLN A 493 -10.94 -33.04 36.18
CA GLN A 493 -9.59 -33.05 35.62
C GLN A 493 -9.64 -32.58 34.17
N GLN A 494 -8.75 -31.66 33.80
CA GLN A 494 -8.63 -31.16 32.44
C GLN A 494 -7.67 -32.03 31.63
N TRP A 495 -8.15 -32.49 30.48
CA TRP A 495 -7.44 -33.35 29.55
C TRP A 495 -7.37 -32.70 28.17
N LEU A 496 -6.24 -32.92 27.49
CA LEU A 496 -6.02 -32.52 26.11
C LEU A 496 -6.40 -33.69 25.20
N HIS A 497 -7.42 -33.53 24.36
CA HIS A 497 -7.74 -34.42 23.26
C HIS A 497 -6.73 -34.21 22.13
N VAL A 498 -5.64 -34.96 22.15
CA VAL A 498 -4.56 -34.89 21.17
C VAL A 498 -5.09 -35.36 19.82
N SER A 499 -5.00 -34.46 18.84
CA SER A 499 -5.46 -34.69 17.47
C SER A 499 -4.65 -35.79 16.76
N SER A 500 -5.32 -36.49 15.83
CA SER A 500 -4.73 -37.56 15.02
C SER A 500 -3.36 -37.22 14.41
N ARG A 501 -3.15 -35.96 13.97
CA ARG A 501 -1.87 -35.49 13.43
C ARG A 501 -0.73 -35.54 14.45
N SER A 502 -0.96 -35.10 15.69
CA SER A 502 0.04 -35.19 16.75
C SER A 502 0.27 -36.63 17.18
N CYS A 503 -0.79 -37.45 17.31
CA CYS A 503 -0.67 -38.88 17.62
C CYS A 503 0.22 -39.62 16.61
N HIS A 504 -0.08 -39.48 15.32
CA HIS A 504 0.70 -40.09 14.24
C HIS A 504 2.15 -39.56 14.19
N ALA A 505 2.37 -38.26 14.40
CA ALA A 505 3.72 -37.66 14.41
C ALA A 505 4.61 -38.18 15.56
N MET A 506 4.02 -38.73 16.62
CA MET A 506 4.73 -39.36 17.75
C MET A 506 4.77 -40.89 17.68
N GLY A 507 4.16 -41.51 16.65
CA GLY A 507 4.07 -42.97 16.53
C GLY A 507 3.09 -43.64 17.51
N ALA A 508 2.12 -42.89 18.05
CA ALA A 508 1.04 -43.50 18.84
C ALA A 508 0.11 -44.34 17.94
N LEU A 509 -0.40 -45.45 18.47
CA LEU A 509 -1.16 -46.46 17.70
C LEU A 509 -2.67 -46.14 17.54
N ALA A 510 -3.09 -44.91 17.81
CA ALA A 510 -4.50 -44.52 17.87
C ALA A 510 -4.77 -43.19 17.13
N ASP A 511 -5.94 -43.09 16.51
CA ASP A 511 -6.40 -41.90 15.76
C ASP A 511 -6.67 -40.67 16.65
N SER A 512 -6.78 -40.86 17.96
CA SER A 512 -6.69 -39.77 18.94
C SER A 512 -6.15 -40.33 20.26
N ALA A 513 -5.68 -39.45 21.13
CA ALA A 513 -5.22 -39.81 22.46
C ALA A 513 -5.46 -38.68 23.46
N TRP A 514 -5.33 -38.98 24.74
CA TRP A 514 -5.56 -38.04 25.82
C TRP A 514 -4.28 -37.79 26.60
N ALA A 515 -3.91 -36.51 26.79
CA ALA A 515 -2.79 -36.10 27.63
C ALA A 515 -3.32 -35.28 28.82
N LEU A 516 -2.74 -35.44 30.00
CA LEU A 516 -3.22 -34.79 31.21
C LEU A 516 -2.60 -33.39 31.36
N ILE A 517 -3.42 -32.34 31.48
CA ILE A 517 -2.92 -30.96 31.30
C ILE A 517 -1.98 -30.52 32.43
N HIS A 518 -2.09 -31.05 33.64
CA HIS A 518 -1.11 -30.74 34.71
C HIS A 518 0.21 -31.52 34.60
N GLU A 519 0.28 -32.57 33.76
CA GLU A 519 1.55 -33.23 33.38
C GLU A 519 2.21 -32.50 32.19
N LEU A 520 1.42 -31.82 31.34
CA LEU A 520 1.91 -30.85 30.37
C LEU A 520 2.37 -29.57 31.09
N ASN A 521 3.61 -29.58 31.57
CA ASN A 521 4.20 -28.46 32.31
C ASN A 521 4.09 -27.15 31.48
N LEU A 522 3.19 -26.26 31.91
CA LEU A 522 2.70 -25.14 31.11
C LEU A 522 3.74 -24.02 30.99
N VAL A 523 4.67 -24.17 30.04
CA VAL A 523 5.20 -23.02 29.30
C VAL A 523 4.08 -22.58 28.36
N PRO A 524 3.41 -21.42 28.58
CA PRO A 524 2.26 -21.07 27.77
C PRO A 524 2.70 -20.82 26.32
N ALA A 525 2.12 -21.54 25.36
CA ALA A 525 2.39 -21.30 23.93
C ALA A 525 2.05 -19.86 23.49
N VAL A 526 1.30 -19.13 24.32
CA VAL A 526 1.09 -17.67 24.30
C VAL A 526 2.41 -16.89 24.16
N GLU A 527 3.52 -17.30 24.81
CA GLU A 527 4.83 -16.61 24.69
C GLU A 527 5.50 -16.77 23.31
N ARG A 528 4.91 -17.53 22.40
CA ARG A 528 5.32 -17.61 20.99
C ARG A 528 4.42 -16.84 20.03
N GLN A 529 3.30 -16.28 20.47
CA GLN A 529 2.61 -15.29 19.65
C GLN A 529 3.47 -14.01 19.60
N PRO A 530 3.70 -13.41 18.42
CA PRO A 530 4.51 -12.20 18.35
C PRO A 530 3.85 -11.03 19.06
N GLN A 531 4.41 -10.62 20.20
CA GLN A 531 3.94 -9.45 20.94
C GLN A 531 4.62 -8.20 20.38
N ALA A 532 3.88 -7.31 19.73
CA ALA A 532 4.42 -6.04 19.26
C ALA A 532 4.97 -5.22 20.44
N LEU A 533 6.21 -4.73 20.31
CA LEU A 533 6.90 -3.92 21.33
C LEU A 533 6.66 -2.41 21.13
N GLY A 534 6.27 -2.01 19.91
CA GLY A 534 6.04 -0.62 19.53
C GLY A 534 5.44 -0.53 18.13
N TYR A 535 5.62 0.63 17.50
CA TYR A 535 5.09 0.94 16.16
C TYR A 535 6.05 0.53 15.04
N ALA A 536 5.58 0.60 13.79
CA ALA A 536 6.46 0.43 12.62
C ALA A 536 7.47 1.58 12.53
N GLY A 537 8.74 1.26 12.31
CA GLY A 537 9.83 2.23 12.21
C GLY A 537 10.92 1.81 11.21
N ARG A 538 11.89 2.71 10.99
CA ARG A 538 13.05 2.48 10.13
C ARG A 538 14.19 1.83 10.91
N TYR A 539 14.74 0.78 10.33
CA TYR A 539 15.91 0.07 10.85
C TYR A 539 16.98 -0.03 9.76
N GLU A 540 18.20 0.38 10.09
CA GLU A 540 19.39 0.17 9.26
C GLU A 540 19.98 -1.19 9.59
N VAL A 541 20.37 -1.97 8.57
CA VAL A 541 21.14 -3.19 8.78
C VAL A 541 22.55 -2.80 9.24
N ALA A 542 22.89 -3.10 10.49
CA ALA A 542 24.14 -2.70 11.13
C ALA A 542 25.23 -3.77 11.06
N HIS A 543 24.86 -5.02 10.76
CA HIS A 543 25.79 -6.14 10.59
C HIS A 543 25.91 -6.54 9.10
N GLY A 544 27.14 -6.83 8.65
CA GLY A 544 27.51 -7.12 7.25
C GLY A 544 26.51 -7.95 6.43
N LYS A 545 25.90 -8.96 7.06
CA LYS A 545 24.77 -9.73 6.54
C LYS A 545 23.80 -10.08 7.68
N VAL A 546 22.48 -9.98 7.44
CA VAL A 546 21.44 -10.44 8.37
C VAL A 546 20.46 -11.35 7.62
N ALA A 547 20.11 -12.49 8.21
CA ALA A 547 19.22 -13.47 7.61
C ALA A 547 17.74 -13.12 7.86
N VAL A 548 16.97 -13.03 6.77
CA VAL A 548 15.52 -12.85 6.80
C VAL A 548 14.86 -14.23 6.79
N ARG A 549 13.86 -14.45 7.64
CA ARG A 549 13.24 -15.75 7.93
C ARG A 549 11.71 -15.70 7.80
N ALA A 550 11.12 -16.79 7.34
CA ALA A 550 9.66 -16.92 7.18
C ALA A 550 8.90 -16.90 8.51
N SER A 551 9.59 -17.10 9.64
CA SER A 551 9.04 -17.04 10.99
C SER A 551 10.08 -16.50 11.98
N PRO A 552 9.66 -15.89 13.10
CA PRO A 552 10.53 -15.31 14.11
C PRO A 552 11.15 -16.39 15.01
N SER A 553 12.04 -17.19 14.41
CA SER A 553 12.74 -18.29 15.08
C SER A 553 14.13 -18.45 14.48
N LEU A 554 15.14 -18.73 15.32
CA LEU A 554 16.52 -19.04 14.88
C LEU A 554 16.59 -20.31 14.00
N LYS A 555 15.55 -21.17 14.07
CA LYS A 555 15.36 -22.35 13.22
C LYS A 555 14.38 -22.11 12.06
N GLY A 556 13.76 -20.93 11.97
CA GLY A 556 12.82 -20.57 10.89
C GLY A 556 13.51 -20.54 9.53
N LYS A 557 12.82 -21.01 8.48
CA LYS A 557 13.33 -21.10 7.11
C LYS A 557 13.85 -19.72 6.65
N ILE A 558 15.13 -19.67 6.27
CA ILE A 558 15.71 -18.47 5.65
C ILE A 558 15.09 -18.28 4.27
N ILE A 559 14.59 -17.07 4.02
CA ILE A 559 13.88 -16.65 2.80
C ILE A 559 14.66 -15.59 2.02
N GLY A 560 15.61 -14.92 2.67
CA GLY A 560 16.49 -13.94 2.04
C GLY A 560 17.61 -13.51 2.97
N VAL A 561 18.51 -12.68 2.47
CA VAL A 561 19.58 -12.03 3.23
C VAL A 561 19.57 -10.56 2.91
N VAL A 562 19.71 -9.72 3.92
CA VAL A 562 19.93 -8.28 3.78
C VAL A 562 21.37 -7.94 4.13
N HIS A 563 21.88 -6.88 3.51
CA HIS A 563 23.26 -6.39 3.65
C HIS A 563 23.28 -5.07 4.43
N GLU A 564 24.43 -4.78 5.03
CA GLU A 564 24.73 -3.57 5.79
C GLU A 564 24.38 -2.27 5.06
N GLY A 565 24.00 -1.23 5.81
CA GLY A 565 23.57 0.08 5.29
C GLY A 565 22.21 0.07 4.58
N ARG A 566 21.56 -1.09 4.45
CA ARG A 566 20.21 -1.17 3.86
C ARG A 566 19.16 -0.78 4.90
N ILE A 567 18.29 0.17 4.55
CA ILE A 567 17.16 0.58 5.40
C ILE A 567 15.95 -0.32 5.14
N LEU A 568 15.33 -0.77 6.23
CA LEU A 568 14.15 -1.63 6.30
C LEU A 568 13.03 -0.94 7.08
N MET A 569 11.78 -1.18 6.68
CA MET A 569 10.57 -0.80 7.44
C MET A 569 10.00 -2.04 8.13
N GLY A 570 9.68 -1.93 9.42
CA GLY A 570 9.00 -3.00 10.14
C GLY A 570 8.64 -2.63 11.57
N THR A 571 7.89 -3.51 12.21
CA THR A 571 7.43 -3.36 13.60
C THR A 571 8.23 -4.32 14.51
N PRO A 572 8.87 -3.85 15.59
CA PRO A 572 9.56 -4.72 16.53
C PRO A 572 8.55 -5.55 17.35
N HIS A 573 8.83 -6.83 17.53
CA HIS A 573 8.04 -7.76 18.33
C HIS A 573 8.94 -8.58 19.26
N LYS A 574 8.48 -8.89 20.46
CA LYS A 574 9.06 -9.92 21.34
C LYS A 574 8.54 -11.28 20.88
N VAL A 575 9.44 -12.23 20.62
CA VAL A 575 9.08 -13.63 20.37
C VAL A 575 10.10 -14.55 21.03
N GLY A 576 9.65 -15.46 21.91
CA GLY A 576 10.51 -16.44 22.57
C GLY A 576 11.70 -15.82 23.33
N GLY A 577 11.51 -14.64 23.91
CA GLY A 577 12.53 -13.89 24.64
C GLY A 577 13.37 -12.90 23.82
N TYR A 578 13.24 -12.87 22.48
CA TYR A 578 14.10 -12.05 21.62
C TYR A 578 13.35 -11.00 20.81
N ALA A 579 14.04 -9.92 20.43
CA ALA A 579 13.49 -8.85 19.59
C ALA A 579 13.61 -9.21 18.09
N TRP A 580 12.47 -9.29 17.41
CA TRP A 580 12.35 -9.55 15.97
C TRP A 580 11.65 -8.41 15.25
N LEU A 581 12.16 -8.00 14.09
CA LEU A 581 11.53 -7.04 13.20
C LEU A 581 10.60 -7.78 12.22
N ARG A 582 9.29 -7.56 12.33
CA ARG A 582 8.29 -8.00 11.34
C ARG A 582 8.27 -7.00 10.19
N PHE A 583 8.60 -7.42 8.97
CA PHE A 583 8.75 -6.49 7.85
C PHE A 583 7.40 -5.97 7.35
N GLU A 584 7.33 -4.66 7.13
CA GLU A 584 6.22 -4.04 6.40
C GLU A 584 6.23 -4.48 4.92
N GLU A 585 5.07 -4.48 4.27
CA GLU A 585 4.92 -4.81 2.85
C GLU A 585 5.86 -4.00 1.93
N SER A 586 6.12 -2.74 2.28
CA SER A 586 7.05 -1.84 1.57
C SER A 586 8.49 -2.38 1.52
N SER A 587 8.85 -3.26 2.46
CA SER A 587 10.16 -3.89 2.57
C SER A 587 10.14 -5.36 2.11
N ARG A 588 9.03 -6.09 2.35
CA ARG A 588 8.80 -7.43 1.73
C ARG A 588 8.98 -7.36 0.21
N LYS A 589 8.28 -6.43 -0.46
CA LYS A 589 8.34 -6.26 -1.94
C LYS A 589 9.73 -5.93 -2.50
N LYS A 590 10.67 -5.46 -1.67
CA LYS A 590 12.05 -5.13 -2.10
C LYS A 590 13.00 -6.33 -2.02
N LEU A 591 12.52 -7.51 -1.64
CA LEU A 591 13.33 -8.71 -1.35
C LEU A 591 12.96 -9.92 -2.22
N ALA A 592 12.39 -9.66 -3.41
CA ALA A 592 11.77 -10.66 -4.31
C ALA A 592 10.55 -11.36 -3.69
N ASP A 593 10.05 -12.42 -4.33
CA ASP A 593 8.79 -13.13 -4.02
C ASP A 593 8.86 -13.98 -2.74
N ILE A 594 9.13 -13.29 -1.64
CA ILE A 594 9.00 -13.77 -0.28
C ILE A 594 7.52 -13.84 0.08
N GLY A 595 7.14 -14.89 0.81
CA GLY A 595 5.76 -15.15 1.22
C GLY A 595 5.18 -14.11 2.20
N GLU A 596 3.98 -14.39 2.69
CA GLU A 596 3.14 -13.46 3.45
C GLU A 596 3.83 -12.83 4.67
N GLU A 597 4.80 -13.53 5.29
CA GLU A 597 5.59 -13.00 6.40
C GLU A 597 7.10 -13.03 6.15
N ALA A 598 7.77 -11.99 6.67
CA ALA A 598 9.22 -11.89 6.71
C ALA A 598 9.67 -11.26 8.02
N TRP A 599 10.63 -11.93 8.67
CA TRP A 599 11.12 -11.59 10.00
C TRP A 599 12.65 -11.52 9.98
N ALA A 600 13.24 -10.56 10.65
CA ALA A 600 14.69 -10.55 10.92
C ALA A 600 14.95 -10.29 12.40
N LEU A 601 16.00 -10.90 12.94
CA LEU A 601 16.40 -10.72 14.33
C LEU A 601 17.05 -9.33 14.48
N ILE A 602 16.66 -8.57 15.52
CA ILE A 602 17.17 -7.21 15.77
C ILE A 602 18.50 -7.26 16.52
N ASP A 603 18.55 -8.06 17.59
CA ASP A 603 19.72 -8.23 18.44
C ASP A 603 20.50 -9.50 18.08
N GLY A 604 21.82 -9.38 17.96
CA GLY A 604 22.71 -10.49 17.64
C GLY A 604 23.12 -11.35 18.83
N GLU A 605 22.84 -10.93 20.08
CA GLU A 605 23.25 -11.67 21.29
C GLU A 605 22.94 -13.18 21.25
N PRO A 606 21.77 -13.66 20.78
CA PRO A 606 21.44 -15.10 20.74
C PRO A 606 22.27 -15.91 19.73
N LEU A 607 23.11 -15.24 18.95
CA LEU A 607 24.04 -15.79 17.97
C LEU A 607 25.51 -15.47 18.31
N GLY A 608 25.79 -14.80 19.44
CA GLY A 608 27.12 -14.29 19.78
C GLY A 608 27.57 -13.10 18.91
N LEU A 609 26.62 -12.34 18.35
CA LEU A 609 26.85 -11.18 17.49
C LEU A 609 26.41 -9.88 18.20
N GLN A 610 26.79 -8.73 17.65
CA GLN A 610 26.29 -7.42 18.08
C GLN A 610 24.94 -7.08 17.41
N GLU A 611 24.39 -5.89 17.69
CA GLU A 611 23.22 -5.29 17.04
C GLU A 611 23.18 -5.60 15.53
N LEU A 612 22.17 -6.36 15.09
CA LEU A 612 22.00 -6.74 13.69
C LEU A 612 21.25 -5.65 12.91
N LEU A 613 20.26 -5.02 13.56
CA LEU A 613 19.39 -3.99 12.99
C LEU A 613 19.29 -2.79 13.93
N ARG A 614 19.85 -1.64 13.52
CA ARG A 614 19.86 -0.39 14.30
C ARG A 614 18.62 0.45 14.04
N PRO A 615 17.87 0.90 15.07
CA PRO A 615 16.77 1.83 14.88
C PRO A 615 17.28 3.21 14.42
N LEU A 616 16.73 3.72 13.32
CA LEU A 616 16.98 5.09 12.84
C LEU A 616 15.97 6.11 13.41
N ASP A 617 14.82 5.65 13.88
CA ASP A 617 13.77 6.48 14.48
C ASP A 617 13.86 6.45 16.02
N ASN A 618 13.73 7.62 16.65
CA ASN A 618 13.83 7.78 18.11
C ASN A 618 12.90 6.86 18.90
N ASP A 619 11.70 6.59 18.38
CA ASP A 619 10.71 5.76 19.06
C ASP A 619 11.02 4.26 18.92
N GLY A 620 11.67 3.85 17.82
CA GLY A 620 12.25 2.51 17.66
C GLY A 620 13.42 2.27 18.62
N ARG A 621 14.25 3.31 18.87
CA ARG A 621 15.29 3.29 19.90
C ARG A 621 14.71 3.14 21.30
N LYS A 622 13.80 4.04 21.71
CA LYS A 622 13.14 3.97 23.03
C LYS A 622 12.43 2.64 23.28
N THR A 623 11.80 2.08 22.24
CA THR A 623 11.14 0.77 22.31
C THR A 623 12.13 -0.31 22.71
N LEU A 624 13.30 -0.36 22.06
CA LEU A 624 14.35 -1.35 22.37
C LEU A 624 15.04 -1.07 23.71
N GLU A 625 15.34 0.19 24.04
CA GLU A 625 15.84 0.58 25.37
C GLU A 625 14.91 0.08 26.49
N SER A 626 13.59 0.27 26.32
CA SER A 626 12.56 -0.21 27.26
C SER A 626 12.37 -1.74 27.29
N PHE A 627 12.89 -2.44 26.28
CA PHE A 627 12.88 -3.90 26.20
C PHE A 627 14.10 -4.48 26.93
N HIS A 628 15.32 -4.02 26.62
CA HIS A 628 16.54 -4.47 27.29
C HIS A 628 16.53 -4.11 28.79
N ALA A 629 16.01 -2.94 29.17
CA ALA A 629 15.81 -2.55 30.57
C ALA A 629 14.84 -3.48 31.36
N LYS A 630 14.06 -4.32 30.68
CA LYS A 630 13.19 -5.35 31.29
C LYS A 630 13.76 -6.78 31.18
N GLN A 631 14.93 -6.94 30.55
CA GLN A 631 15.64 -8.23 30.45
C GLN A 631 16.78 -8.36 31.46
N GLN A 632 17.32 -7.24 31.97
CA GLN A 632 18.16 -7.29 33.16
C GLN A 632 17.29 -7.71 34.37
N PRO A 633 17.59 -8.85 35.03
CA PRO A 633 16.82 -9.29 36.19
C PRO A 633 17.13 -8.42 37.41
N GLU A 634 16.22 -8.38 38.40
CA GLU A 634 16.44 -7.69 39.68
C GLU A 634 17.46 -8.41 40.60
N GLU A 635 18.48 -9.09 40.06
CA GLU A 635 19.52 -9.74 40.87
C GLU A 635 20.33 -8.73 41.71
N ALA A 636 20.31 -7.45 41.33
CA ALA A 636 20.83 -6.35 42.13
C ALA A 636 20.01 -6.06 43.41
N SER A 637 18.75 -6.46 43.52
CA SER A 637 17.91 -6.20 44.71
C SER A 637 18.16 -7.19 45.85
N ILE A 638 18.52 -8.44 45.52
CA ILE A 638 18.76 -9.51 46.50
C ILE A 638 20.04 -9.27 47.31
N ALA A 639 21.02 -8.56 46.76
CA ALA A 639 22.26 -8.19 47.43
C ALA A 639 22.08 -7.26 48.65
N ALA A 640 20.93 -6.59 48.78
CA ALA A 640 20.67 -5.59 49.82
C ALA A 640 20.23 -6.16 51.19
N LEU A 641 20.07 -7.48 51.34
CA LEU A 641 19.59 -8.13 52.57
C LEU A 641 20.69 -8.70 53.48
N ALA A 642 21.97 -8.52 53.15
CA ALA A 642 23.09 -8.82 54.04
C ALA A 642 23.33 -7.65 55.02
N GLY A 643 22.55 -7.61 56.11
CA GLY A 643 22.58 -6.51 57.08
C GLY A 643 23.88 -6.40 57.90
N PRO A 644 24.34 -5.19 58.23
CA PRO A 644 25.41 -4.98 59.21
C PRO A 644 24.91 -5.22 60.64
N THR A 645 25.81 -5.69 61.51
CA THR A 645 25.57 -5.88 62.95
C THR A 645 25.41 -4.57 63.71
N GLU A 646 24.77 -4.64 64.88
CA GLU A 646 24.54 -3.52 65.80
C GLU A 646 25.82 -2.79 66.20
N GLU A 647 25.76 -1.45 66.24
CA GLU A 647 26.37 -0.69 67.35
C GLU A 647 25.45 0.49 67.72
N LYS A 648 25.38 0.80 69.02
CA LYS A 648 24.47 1.84 69.56
C LYS A 648 25.15 3.20 69.57
N THR A 649 24.37 4.26 69.36
CA THR A 649 24.39 5.41 70.28
C THR A 649 23.10 6.21 70.20
N ASP A 650 22.82 6.97 71.26
CA ASP A 650 21.53 7.57 71.61
C ASP A 650 21.15 8.82 70.78
N GLY A 651 19.89 9.25 70.91
CA GLY A 651 19.37 10.51 70.34
C GLY A 651 19.68 11.75 71.21
N PRO A 652 18.81 12.80 71.26
CA PRO A 652 17.45 12.91 70.72
C PRO A 652 17.15 14.23 69.97
N SER A 653 15.85 14.48 69.69
CA SER A 653 15.08 15.76 69.65
C SER A 653 15.80 17.14 69.66
N GLU A 654 15.27 18.25 69.14
CA GLU A 654 13.90 18.61 68.67
C GLU A 654 13.96 19.13 67.19
N GLY A 655 13.25 20.14 66.65
CA GLY A 655 12.17 21.02 67.12
C GLY A 655 11.89 22.20 66.18
N HIS A 656 10.62 22.67 66.10
CA HIS A 656 10.15 23.86 65.37
C HIS A 656 10.37 23.88 63.83
N GLU A 657 9.77 24.72 63.00
CA GLU A 657 8.49 25.46 62.88
C GLU A 657 8.74 26.69 61.97
N ALA A 658 7.71 27.10 61.22
CA ALA A 658 7.74 28.08 60.14
C ALA A 658 8.27 29.50 60.49
N LYS A 659 8.74 30.22 59.45
CA LYS A 659 8.25 31.58 59.15
C LYS A 659 8.59 32.17 57.77
N ASP A 660 7.85 33.23 57.45
CA ASP A 660 7.75 33.95 56.20
C ASP A 660 8.96 34.81 55.78
N SER A 661 9.18 34.91 54.46
CA SER A 661 9.48 36.14 53.70
C SER A 661 9.55 35.77 52.21
N LYS A 662 8.97 36.45 51.21
CA LYS A 662 8.60 37.86 50.98
C LYS A 662 9.80 38.83 50.93
N LYS A 663 10.40 39.01 49.74
CA LYS A 663 10.49 40.33 49.05
C LYS A 663 11.02 40.24 47.60
N ASP A 664 10.53 41.16 46.78
CA ASP A 664 10.94 41.62 45.44
C ASP A 664 12.43 41.49 45.05
N SER A 665 12.71 41.11 43.80
CA SER A 665 13.41 42.02 42.86
C SER A 665 13.38 41.56 41.38
N LYS A 666 12.89 42.47 40.52
CA LYS A 666 13.01 42.51 39.05
C LYS A 666 14.44 42.27 38.54
N LYS A 667 14.63 41.39 37.55
CA LYS A 667 15.76 41.48 36.60
C LYS A 667 15.45 40.80 35.25
N GLU A 668 15.58 41.56 34.17
CA GLU A 668 15.59 41.07 32.79
C GLU A 668 16.99 40.53 32.43
N PRO A 669 17.09 39.50 31.57
CA PRO A 669 18.26 39.26 30.75
C PRO A 669 17.95 39.44 29.26
N ASP A 670 18.44 40.53 28.67
CA ASP A 670 18.61 40.61 27.21
C ASP A 670 19.56 39.49 26.75
N ALA A 671 19.06 38.57 25.93
CA ALA A 671 19.84 37.49 25.34
C ALA A 671 19.75 37.55 23.82
N LYS A 672 20.54 38.46 23.21
CA LYS A 672 20.88 38.36 21.78
C LYS A 672 21.70 37.10 21.60
N HIS A 673 21.15 36.11 20.90
CA HIS A 673 21.91 34.97 20.40
C HIS A 673 21.84 34.92 18.88
N ASP A 674 23.00 34.65 18.28
CA ASP A 674 23.26 34.84 16.87
C ASP A 674 22.46 33.87 15.98
N ALA A 675 21.96 34.39 14.86
CA ALA A 675 21.30 33.62 13.83
C ALA A 675 22.31 32.75 13.08
N LYS A 676 22.72 31.63 13.67
CA LYS A 676 23.60 30.64 13.04
C LYS A 676 22.79 29.88 12.00
N GLU A 677 22.91 30.28 10.73
CA GLU A 677 22.20 29.66 9.62
C GLU A 677 22.47 28.15 9.52
N ALA A 678 21.47 27.35 9.86
CA ALA A 678 21.48 25.92 9.61
C ALA A 678 20.99 25.69 8.18
N THR A 679 21.90 25.33 7.27
CA THR A 679 21.63 25.10 5.84
C THR A 679 20.61 23.96 5.63
N THR A 680 19.33 24.29 5.61
CA THR A 680 18.22 23.33 5.53
C THR A 680 18.09 22.75 4.13
N THR A 681 18.49 21.48 3.98
CA THR A 681 18.25 20.70 2.77
C THR A 681 16.77 20.30 2.62
N ALA A 682 16.38 19.96 1.38
CA ALA A 682 15.03 19.65 0.90
C ALA A 682 14.11 20.85 0.66
N ILE A 683 14.26 21.44 -0.54
CA ILE A 683 13.35 22.45 -1.12
C ILE A 683 11.92 21.90 -1.21
N SER A 684 11.01 22.47 -0.43
CA SER A 684 9.57 22.32 -0.66
C SER A 684 9.15 23.21 -1.84
N ASP A 685 8.52 22.62 -2.85
CA ASP A 685 8.00 23.30 -4.03
C ASP A 685 6.95 24.39 -3.64
N PRO A 686 7.25 25.70 -3.83
CA PRO A 686 6.37 26.78 -3.38
C PRO A 686 5.04 26.82 -4.13
N ALA A 687 5.00 26.36 -5.39
CA ALA A 687 3.75 26.30 -6.15
C ALA A 687 2.74 25.32 -5.53
N LYS A 688 3.21 24.31 -4.80
CA LYS A 688 2.33 23.39 -4.03
C LYS A 688 1.77 24.05 -2.76
N VAL A 689 2.45 25.05 -2.20
CA VAL A 689 1.95 25.84 -1.06
C VAL A 689 0.84 26.77 -1.55
N GLU A 690 1.12 27.55 -2.59
CA GLU A 690 0.18 28.46 -3.22
C GLU A 690 -1.08 27.72 -3.72
N SER A 691 -0.91 26.58 -4.39
CA SER A 691 -2.00 25.71 -4.83
C SER A 691 -2.90 25.25 -3.68
N ARG A 692 -2.33 24.88 -2.51
CA ARG A 692 -3.10 24.50 -1.32
C ARG A 692 -3.84 25.69 -0.69
N MET A 693 -3.19 26.85 -0.62
CA MET A 693 -3.81 28.09 -0.14
C MET A 693 -4.98 28.52 -1.02
N LYS A 694 -4.79 28.50 -2.36
CA LYS A 694 -5.84 28.79 -3.34
C LYS A 694 -7.00 27.80 -3.23
N ALA A 695 -6.73 26.51 -3.06
CA ALA A 695 -7.77 25.50 -2.88
C ALA A 695 -8.59 25.69 -1.59
N ALA A 696 -7.97 26.10 -0.47
CA ALA A 696 -8.72 26.40 0.76
C ALA A 696 -9.52 27.71 0.65
N GLN A 697 -9.02 28.73 -0.07
CA GLN A 697 -9.81 29.93 -0.34
C GLN A 697 -11.01 29.61 -1.26
N GLN A 698 -10.82 28.83 -2.32
CA GLN A 698 -11.90 28.31 -3.16
C GLN A 698 -12.92 27.49 -2.35
N ALA A 699 -12.46 26.70 -1.36
CA ALA A 699 -13.35 26.03 -0.40
C ALA A 699 -14.14 27.02 0.46
N ARG A 700 -13.52 28.10 0.94
CA ARG A 700 -14.20 29.20 1.66
C ARG A 700 -15.23 29.94 0.79
N ASP A 701 -14.97 30.10 -0.49
CA ASP A 701 -15.85 30.85 -1.41
C ASP A 701 -17.10 30.06 -1.83
N VAL A 702 -17.02 28.72 -1.88
CA VAL A 702 -18.10 27.83 -2.36
C VAL A 702 -18.93 27.20 -1.23
N LEU A 703 -18.33 26.95 -0.06
CA LEU A 703 -19.02 26.30 1.07
C LEU A 703 -19.79 27.33 1.92
N SER A 704 -20.99 26.97 2.42
CA SER A 704 -21.80 27.85 3.29
C SER A 704 -21.25 28.04 4.72
N GLY A 705 -20.04 27.54 5.00
CA GLY A 705 -19.33 27.67 6.26
C GLY A 705 -18.09 26.77 6.31
N PRO A 706 -17.26 26.86 7.38
CA PRO A 706 -16.17 25.93 7.59
C PRO A 706 -16.71 24.53 7.94
N ILE A 707 -15.99 23.50 7.54
CA ILE A 707 -16.36 22.08 7.73
C ILE A 707 -15.77 21.55 9.03
N GLU A 708 -16.54 20.72 9.72
CA GLU A 708 -16.17 20.08 10.97
C GLU A 708 -15.35 18.78 10.78
N TYR A 709 -14.23 18.72 11.49
CA TYR A 709 -13.31 17.60 11.53
C TYR A 709 -13.02 17.17 12.97
N LYS A 710 -13.03 15.85 13.22
CA LYS A 710 -12.69 15.21 14.49
C LYS A 710 -11.26 14.71 14.45
N VAL A 711 -10.45 15.05 15.45
CA VAL A 711 -9.04 14.63 15.52
C VAL A 711 -8.97 13.14 15.88
N LEU A 712 -8.57 12.31 14.91
CA LEU A 712 -8.43 10.85 15.07
C LEU A 712 -7.04 10.41 15.53
N ALA A 713 -6.02 11.26 15.37
CA ALA A 713 -4.61 10.91 15.54
C ALA A 713 -4.38 10.10 16.83
N GLN A 714 -4.04 8.81 16.68
CA GLN A 714 -4.14 7.85 17.78
C GLN A 714 -3.04 8.04 18.82
N ASP A 715 -1.82 8.34 18.35
CA ASP A 715 -0.58 8.21 19.11
C ASP A 715 -0.04 9.57 19.59
N HIS A 716 -0.30 10.64 18.83
CA HIS A 716 0.14 12.01 19.13
C HIS A 716 -0.90 13.06 18.69
N ALA A 717 -0.99 14.14 19.45
CA ALA A 717 -1.75 15.34 19.07
C ALA A 717 -1.35 15.85 17.66
N ALA A 718 -2.34 16.27 16.86
CA ALA A 718 -2.13 16.65 15.46
C ALA A 718 -1.45 18.04 15.38
N PRO A 719 -0.26 18.17 14.77
CA PRO A 719 0.48 19.43 14.76
C PRO A 719 -0.17 20.45 13.82
N VAL A 720 -0.35 21.66 14.34
CA VAL A 720 -0.82 22.84 13.63
C VAL A 720 0.41 23.66 13.23
N ARG A 721 0.51 24.01 11.94
CA ARG A 721 1.66 24.68 11.34
C ARG A 721 1.27 26.01 10.69
N ARG A 722 2.23 26.92 10.54
CA ARG A 722 1.95 28.24 9.92
C ARG A 722 1.48 28.13 8.47
N GLU A 723 1.99 27.16 7.72
CA GLU A 723 1.69 26.93 6.30
C GLU A 723 1.36 25.45 6.03
N PRO A 724 0.73 25.10 4.88
CA PRO A 724 0.39 23.71 4.54
C PRO A 724 1.59 22.90 4.02
N LEU A 725 2.65 22.81 4.85
CA LEU A 725 3.88 22.04 4.63
C LEU A 725 4.29 21.30 5.90
N VAL A 726 4.83 20.08 5.76
CA VAL A 726 5.31 19.28 6.89
C VAL A 726 6.54 19.90 7.57
N GLN A 727 7.34 20.69 6.84
CA GLN A 727 8.49 21.42 7.35
C GLN A 727 8.14 22.79 7.99
N SER A 728 6.92 23.32 7.78
CA SER A 728 6.56 24.64 8.30
C SER A 728 6.48 24.62 9.83
N PRO A 729 6.92 25.68 10.55
CA PRO A 729 6.98 25.70 12.01
C PRO A 729 5.65 25.33 12.70
N GLU A 730 5.73 24.51 13.75
CA GLU A 730 4.56 24.17 14.58
C GLU A 730 4.16 25.39 15.43
N VAL A 731 2.91 25.82 15.27
CA VAL A 731 2.26 26.90 16.03
C VAL A 731 1.53 26.34 17.26
N GLY A 732 1.12 25.07 17.20
CA GLY A 732 0.40 24.39 18.27
C GLY A 732 0.10 22.93 17.92
N LYS A 733 -0.70 22.26 18.76
CA LYS A 733 -1.14 20.87 18.55
C LYS A 733 -2.61 20.72 18.95
N LEU A 734 -3.34 19.85 18.25
CA LEU A 734 -4.75 19.54 18.51
C LEU A 734 -4.87 18.16 19.15
N GLU A 735 -5.59 18.09 20.26
CA GLU A 735 -5.78 16.88 21.06
C GLU A 735 -6.74 15.88 20.38
N ARG A 736 -6.53 14.58 20.63
CA ARG A 736 -7.36 13.50 20.09
C ARG A 736 -8.81 13.63 20.58
N GLY A 737 -9.77 13.41 19.69
CA GLY A 737 -11.21 13.55 19.97
C GLY A 737 -11.75 14.97 19.86
N ARG A 738 -10.90 16.01 19.87
CA ARG A 738 -11.31 17.41 19.67
C ARG A 738 -11.96 17.57 18.29
N LEU A 739 -13.01 18.38 18.24
CA LEU A 739 -13.64 18.87 17.01
C LEU A 739 -13.02 20.21 16.62
N VAL A 740 -12.74 20.41 15.34
CA VAL A 740 -12.20 21.66 14.78
C VAL A 740 -12.91 22.02 13.48
N LEU A 741 -13.11 23.31 13.22
CA LEU A 741 -13.72 23.80 11.98
C LEU A 741 -12.65 24.36 11.04
N GLY A 742 -12.77 24.11 9.72
CA GLY A 742 -11.85 24.69 8.75
C GLY A 742 -12.23 24.53 7.28
N TYR A 743 -11.35 25.03 6.41
CA TYR A 743 -11.49 25.00 4.95
C TYR A 743 -10.39 24.11 4.33
N PRO A 744 -10.74 23.01 3.65
CA PRO A 744 -9.76 22.06 3.15
C PRO A 744 -9.11 22.51 1.83
N GLY A 745 -7.78 22.37 1.74
CA GLY A 745 -6.97 22.68 0.57
C GLY A 745 -5.86 21.64 0.34
N GLY A 746 -5.98 20.85 -0.73
CA GLY A 746 -4.93 19.94 -1.21
C GLY A 746 -4.34 18.98 -0.16
N GLY A 747 -5.20 18.37 0.67
CA GLY A 747 -4.84 17.42 1.73
C GLY A 747 -4.61 18.03 3.13
N TRP A 748 -4.68 19.35 3.24
CA TRP A 748 -4.58 20.11 4.49
C TRP A 748 -5.92 20.79 4.81
N LEU A 749 -6.10 21.18 6.06
CA LEU A 749 -7.23 21.96 6.55
C LEU A 749 -6.70 23.29 7.11
N GLN A 750 -7.20 24.41 6.58
CA GLN A 750 -6.96 25.73 7.16
C GLN A 750 -7.98 25.97 8.28
N LEU A 751 -7.52 26.20 9.51
CA LEU A 751 -8.37 26.35 10.68
C LEU A 751 -9.15 27.68 10.66
N ALA A 752 -10.45 27.60 10.89
CA ALA A 752 -11.31 28.75 11.14
C ALA A 752 -11.21 29.20 12.61
N ALA A 753 -11.61 30.44 12.91
CA ALA A 753 -11.72 30.89 14.29
C ALA A 753 -13.09 30.49 14.85
N VAL A 754 -13.09 29.65 15.88
CA VAL A 754 -14.30 29.23 16.61
C VAL A 754 -14.22 29.74 18.05
N ASP A 755 -13.30 29.16 18.84
CA ASP A 755 -13.12 29.47 20.26
C ASP A 755 -11.91 30.39 20.54
N ASP A 756 -11.85 30.96 21.75
CA ASP A 756 -10.71 31.78 22.21
C ASP A 756 -9.36 31.05 22.16
N VAL A 757 -9.34 29.74 22.38
CA VAL A 757 -8.14 28.90 22.22
C VAL A 757 -7.69 28.85 20.76
N GLU A 758 -8.65 28.85 19.83
CA GLU A 758 -8.42 28.71 18.38
C GLU A 758 -8.15 30.04 17.69
N LYS A 759 -8.46 31.19 18.31
CA LYS A 759 -8.04 32.52 17.83
C LYS A 759 -6.53 32.63 17.63
N LYS A 760 -5.72 31.90 18.40
CA LYS A 760 -4.25 31.79 18.23
C LYS A 760 -3.82 30.88 17.06
N MET A 761 -4.71 30.00 16.58
CA MET A 761 -4.46 29.03 15.51
C MET A 761 -5.24 29.35 14.23
N HIS A 762 -6.04 30.41 14.21
CA HIS A 762 -6.80 30.84 13.04
C HIS A 762 -5.89 31.07 11.82
N GLY A 763 -6.30 30.56 10.66
CA GLY A 763 -5.53 30.66 9.42
C GLY A 763 -4.32 29.73 9.34
N CYS A 764 -3.94 29.06 10.44
CA CYS A 764 -2.92 28.02 10.46
C CYS A 764 -3.48 26.70 9.90
N TRP A 765 -2.59 25.73 9.69
CA TRP A 765 -2.85 24.55 8.88
C TRP A 765 -2.57 23.25 9.62
N VAL A 766 -3.45 22.27 9.47
CA VAL A 766 -3.26 20.90 9.97
C VAL A 766 -3.45 19.91 8.82
N PHE A 767 -2.64 18.85 8.79
CA PHE A 767 -2.73 17.82 7.74
C PHE A 767 -3.92 16.88 8.03
N ILE A 768 -4.78 16.64 7.03
CA ILE A 768 -5.98 15.80 7.19
C ILE A 768 -5.56 14.34 7.31
N GLY A 769 -5.07 13.74 6.21
CA GLY A 769 -4.47 12.40 6.15
C GLY A 769 -5.24 11.34 6.96
N THR A 770 -4.53 10.71 7.90
CA THR A 770 -5.07 9.80 8.93
C THR A 770 -5.30 10.49 10.28
N ARG A 771 -5.05 11.80 10.38
CA ARG A 771 -5.08 12.56 11.64
C ARG A 771 -6.44 13.19 11.93
N LEU A 772 -7.24 13.46 10.90
CA LEU A 772 -8.58 14.04 10.99
C LEU A 772 -9.61 13.20 10.20
N SER A 773 -10.81 13.02 10.76
CA SER A 773 -12.00 12.55 10.03
C SER A 773 -13.00 13.69 9.87
N ALA A 774 -13.64 13.80 8.71
CA ALA A 774 -14.64 14.83 8.44
C ALA A 774 -16.03 14.35 8.88
N GLN A 775 -16.67 15.03 9.83
CA GLN A 775 -17.91 14.54 10.46
C GLN A 775 -19.08 14.43 9.45
N TRP A 776 -19.13 15.29 8.43
CA TRP A 776 -20.12 15.21 7.35
C TRP A 776 -20.08 13.88 6.57
N ALA A 777 -18.95 13.17 6.60
CA ALA A 777 -18.69 11.92 5.88
C ALA A 777 -18.73 10.68 6.78
N GLU A 778 -19.10 10.83 8.07
CA GLU A 778 -19.22 9.69 8.99
C GLU A 778 -20.37 8.77 8.54
N LEU A 779 -20.05 7.49 8.34
CA LEU A 779 -20.92 6.51 7.68
C LEU A 779 -21.67 5.64 8.69
N THR A 780 -22.93 5.37 8.38
CA THR A 780 -23.83 4.47 9.11
C THR A 780 -24.45 3.48 8.14
N ILE A 781 -24.64 2.23 8.57
CA ILE A 781 -25.42 1.23 7.82
C ILE A 781 -26.89 1.40 8.21
N THR A 782 -27.77 1.63 7.24
CA THR A 782 -29.22 1.74 7.47
C THR A 782 -30.00 0.51 7.03
N GLY A 783 -29.37 -0.43 6.32
CA GLY A 783 -29.94 -1.72 5.96
C GLY A 783 -28.92 -2.64 5.31
N GLU A 784 -29.03 -3.94 5.59
CA GLU A 784 -28.22 -4.99 4.96
C GLU A 784 -29.09 -5.85 4.03
N PHE A 785 -28.57 -6.20 2.87
CA PHE A 785 -29.23 -7.00 1.84
C PHE A 785 -28.24 -8.00 1.24
N GLU A 786 -28.72 -9.04 0.57
CA GLU A 786 -27.84 -10.06 -0.03
C GLU A 786 -26.96 -9.46 -1.15
N GLY A 787 -25.67 -9.27 -0.86
CA GLY A 787 -24.71 -8.64 -1.78
C GLY A 787 -24.84 -7.12 -1.90
N ALA A 788 -25.57 -6.44 -1.00
CA ALA A 788 -25.70 -4.99 -0.98
C ALA A 788 -25.82 -4.39 0.44
N LEU A 789 -25.27 -3.21 0.65
CA LEU A 789 -25.43 -2.42 1.88
C LEU A 789 -26.08 -1.08 1.56
N GLU A 790 -27.08 -0.70 2.35
CA GLU A 790 -27.62 0.65 2.33
C GLU A 790 -26.91 1.51 3.38
N LEU A 791 -26.29 2.59 2.93
CA LEU A 791 -25.44 3.46 3.73
C LEU A 791 -26.03 4.87 3.81
N SER A 792 -25.90 5.53 4.95
CA SER A 792 -26.22 6.95 5.13
C SER A 792 -25.11 7.68 5.90
N TRP A 793 -25.01 8.99 5.69
CA TRP A 793 -24.05 9.87 6.36
C TRP A 793 -24.70 11.22 6.67
N LEU A 794 -24.09 12.02 7.54
CA LEU A 794 -24.65 13.33 7.91
C LEU A 794 -24.82 14.27 6.70
N GLY A 795 -23.85 14.23 5.78
CA GLY A 795 -23.84 15.06 4.58
C GLY A 795 -23.43 16.51 4.86
N LEU A 796 -23.27 17.26 3.78
CA LEU A 796 -23.05 18.70 3.81
C LEU A 796 -24.41 19.42 3.83
N ARG A 797 -24.42 20.69 4.27
CA ARG A 797 -25.65 21.49 4.42
C ARG A 797 -26.40 21.60 3.09
N LYS A 798 -27.74 21.61 3.16
CA LYS A 798 -28.65 21.46 2.02
C LYS A 798 -28.68 22.65 1.05
N ASP A 799 -27.92 23.70 1.35
CA ASP A 799 -27.99 25.02 0.72
C ASP A 799 -27.29 25.09 -0.66
N LYS A 800 -26.56 24.02 -1.05
CA LYS A 800 -25.82 23.90 -2.31
C LYS A 800 -26.12 22.58 -3.02
N ARG A 801 -25.91 22.55 -4.35
CA ARG A 801 -25.93 21.30 -5.14
C ARG A 801 -24.69 20.48 -4.78
N VAL A 802 -24.87 19.29 -4.20
CA VAL A 802 -23.78 18.38 -3.82
C VAL A 802 -23.99 17.01 -4.47
N ALA A 803 -22.96 16.49 -5.12
CA ALA A 803 -22.91 15.10 -5.59
C ALA A 803 -21.92 14.31 -4.71
N TYR A 804 -22.42 13.27 -4.04
CA TYR A 804 -21.60 12.35 -3.25
C TYR A 804 -21.12 11.18 -4.11
N ASN A 805 -19.91 10.69 -3.84
CA ASN A 805 -19.34 9.47 -4.41
C ASN A 805 -18.90 8.56 -3.26
N VAL A 806 -19.67 7.50 -3.00
CA VAL A 806 -19.31 6.50 -1.99
C VAL A 806 -18.44 5.45 -2.65
N GLU A 807 -17.20 5.33 -2.19
CA GLU A 807 -16.24 4.32 -2.64
C GLU A 807 -16.08 3.22 -1.60
N TRP A 808 -15.90 1.98 -2.06
CA TRP A 808 -15.66 0.83 -1.21
C TRP A 808 -14.50 -0.01 -1.72
N ARG A 809 -13.82 -0.70 -0.80
CA ARG A 809 -12.76 -1.68 -1.10
C ARG A 809 -12.72 -2.81 -0.08
N THR A 810 -12.36 -4.01 -0.53
CA THR A 810 -11.88 -5.08 0.36
C THR A 810 -10.56 -4.68 1.02
N PRO A 811 -10.22 -5.22 2.20
CA PRO A 811 -8.98 -4.85 2.91
C PRO A 811 -7.72 -5.21 2.12
N GLU A 812 -6.63 -4.50 2.41
CA GLU A 812 -5.32 -4.72 1.80
C GLU A 812 -4.73 -6.04 2.31
N GLY A 813 -4.37 -6.94 1.38
CA GLY A 813 -3.99 -8.33 1.66
C GLY A 813 -4.77 -9.35 0.83
N ALA A 814 -5.97 -9.02 0.35
CA ALA A 814 -6.67 -9.85 -0.64
C ALA A 814 -5.90 -9.90 -1.97
N THR A 815 -5.69 -11.10 -2.53
CA THR A 815 -4.92 -11.34 -3.76
C THR A 815 -5.48 -10.62 -5.00
N ASN A 816 -6.76 -10.26 -4.97
CA ASN A 816 -7.40 -9.36 -5.93
C ASN A 816 -8.29 -8.37 -5.15
N PRO A 817 -7.82 -7.15 -4.82
CA PRO A 817 -8.60 -6.20 -4.03
C PRO A 817 -9.78 -5.66 -4.86
N LYS A 818 -10.99 -6.14 -4.56
CA LYS A 818 -12.22 -5.65 -5.19
C LYS A 818 -12.51 -4.24 -4.69
N LYS A 819 -12.80 -3.34 -5.62
CA LYS A 819 -13.18 -1.95 -5.35
C LYS A 819 -14.39 -1.58 -6.20
N GLY A 820 -15.24 -0.71 -5.68
CA GLY A 820 -16.37 -0.15 -6.40
C GLY A 820 -16.68 1.26 -5.94
N HIS A 821 -17.56 1.95 -6.68
CA HIS A 821 -18.01 3.29 -6.34
C HIS A 821 -19.46 3.50 -6.75
N LYS A 822 -20.17 4.41 -6.08
CA LYS A 822 -21.57 4.74 -6.36
C LYS A 822 -21.82 6.22 -6.10
N ILE A 823 -22.32 6.92 -7.11
CA ILE A 823 -22.67 8.34 -7.02
C ILE A 823 -24.13 8.48 -6.52
N SER A 824 -24.38 9.45 -5.64
CA SER A 824 -25.70 9.81 -5.14
C SER A 824 -25.81 11.33 -4.95
N ALA A 825 -26.98 11.91 -5.25
CA ALA A 825 -27.29 13.30 -4.90
C ALA A 825 -27.85 13.44 -3.46
N ALA A 826 -28.21 12.31 -2.82
CA ALA A 826 -28.66 12.27 -1.43
C ALA A 826 -27.52 11.83 -0.50
N ASN A 827 -27.66 12.14 0.79
CA ASN A 827 -26.77 11.64 1.86
C ASN A 827 -27.04 10.16 2.24
N LYS A 828 -27.55 9.39 1.29
CA LYS A 828 -27.91 7.97 1.39
C LYS A 828 -27.65 7.27 0.05
N VAL A 829 -27.23 6.01 0.06
CA VAL A 829 -27.06 5.22 -1.16
C VAL A 829 -27.13 3.70 -0.88
N LEU A 830 -27.68 2.95 -1.84
CA LEU A 830 -27.56 1.48 -1.88
C LEU A 830 -26.31 1.09 -2.69
N VAL A 831 -25.34 0.47 -2.01
CA VAL A 831 -24.11 -0.07 -2.60
C VAL A 831 -24.32 -1.55 -2.91
N SER A 832 -24.67 -1.84 -4.15
CA SER A 832 -24.86 -3.19 -4.69
C SER A 832 -23.59 -3.77 -5.32
N GLY A 833 -23.50 -5.11 -5.41
CA GLY A 833 -22.38 -5.79 -6.06
C GLY A 833 -21.17 -5.99 -5.13
N LEU A 834 -21.40 -5.97 -3.82
CA LEU A 834 -20.44 -6.42 -2.82
C LEU A 834 -20.21 -7.94 -3.02
N PRO A 835 -19.01 -8.47 -2.69
CA PRO A 835 -18.67 -9.87 -2.97
C PRO A 835 -19.61 -10.84 -2.25
N GLN A 836 -20.53 -11.46 -3.00
CA GLN A 836 -21.37 -12.57 -2.54
C GLN A 836 -20.50 -13.78 -2.16
N GLY A 837 -20.94 -14.54 -1.15
CA GLY A 837 -20.36 -15.83 -0.77
C GLY A 837 -19.61 -15.86 0.56
N THR A 838 -19.27 -14.71 1.16
CA THR A 838 -18.94 -14.65 2.60
C THR A 838 -20.21 -14.32 3.39
N PRO A 839 -20.70 -15.22 4.27
CA PRO A 839 -21.80 -14.88 5.16
C PRO A 839 -21.36 -13.74 6.08
N VAL A 840 -22.17 -12.68 6.14
CA VAL A 840 -21.89 -11.44 6.90
C VAL A 840 -21.60 -11.69 8.38
N ARG A 841 -22.03 -12.86 8.91
CA ARG A 841 -21.82 -13.31 10.29
C ARG A 841 -20.62 -14.25 10.51
N SER A 842 -19.98 -14.81 9.47
CA SER A 842 -18.94 -15.85 9.64
C SER A 842 -17.58 -15.57 8.98
N LEU A 843 -17.47 -14.56 8.12
CA LEU A 843 -16.16 -13.96 7.81
C LEU A 843 -16.25 -12.44 7.93
N TRP A 844 -15.42 -11.89 8.82
CA TRP A 844 -15.22 -10.47 9.07
C TRP A 844 -14.48 -9.80 7.90
N CYS A 845 -15.11 -9.74 6.73
CA CYS A 845 -14.58 -9.00 5.59
C CYS A 845 -14.68 -7.50 5.87
N GLU A 846 -13.60 -6.91 6.39
CA GLU A 846 -13.46 -5.48 6.72
C GLU A 846 -13.55 -4.57 5.47
N LEU A 847 -14.76 -4.47 4.90
CA LEU A 847 -15.06 -3.55 3.82
C LEU A 847 -14.80 -2.13 4.31
N SER A 848 -13.82 -1.50 3.68
CA SER A 848 -13.45 -0.10 3.94
C SER A 848 -14.23 0.78 2.99
N PHE A 849 -14.97 1.75 3.54
CA PHE A 849 -15.77 2.71 2.79
C PHE A 849 -15.23 4.14 2.97
N ARG A 850 -15.45 5.02 1.99
CA ARG A 850 -15.28 6.47 2.15
C ARG A 850 -16.31 7.23 1.35
N VAL A 851 -16.71 8.41 1.84
CA VAL A 851 -17.56 9.35 1.11
C VAL A 851 -16.68 10.47 0.54
N GLY A 852 -16.65 10.58 -0.78
CA GLY A 852 -16.27 11.82 -1.47
C GLY A 852 -17.50 12.71 -1.69
N ALA A 853 -17.31 14.03 -1.73
CA ALA A 853 -18.33 14.99 -2.13
C ALA A 853 -17.77 16.00 -3.12
N ARG A 854 -18.55 16.32 -4.15
CA ARG A 854 -18.30 17.38 -5.12
C ARG A 854 -19.38 18.44 -4.88
N VAL A 855 -18.98 19.58 -4.32
CA VAL A 855 -19.87 20.73 -4.09
C VAL A 855 -19.77 21.64 -5.31
N ALA A 856 -20.90 21.88 -5.97
CA ALA A 856 -20.95 22.75 -7.13
C ALA A 856 -20.69 24.21 -6.73
N ALA A 857 -19.86 24.91 -7.50
CA ALA A 857 -19.77 26.36 -7.42
C ALA A 857 -21.08 27.04 -7.89
N ASP A 858 -21.22 28.34 -7.63
CA ASP A 858 -22.33 29.15 -8.15
C ASP A 858 -22.10 29.47 -9.64
N GLY A 859 -22.55 28.53 -10.49
CA GLY A 859 -22.44 28.55 -11.94
C GLY A 859 -21.96 27.20 -12.47
N ASP A 860 -22.26 26.88 -13.73
CA ASP A 860 -21.92 25.58 -14.33
C ASP A 860 -20.45 25.56 -14.83
N GLN A 861 -19.50 25.84 -13.92
CA GLN A 861 -18.05 25.84 -14.18
C GLN A 861 -17.36 24.74 -13.36
N ASP A 862 -17.30 23.53 -13.94
CA ASP A 862 -16.72 22.30 -13.36
C ASP A 862 -15.38 22.48 -12.64
N ASP A 863 -14.50 23.36 -13.15
CA ASP A 863 -13.17 23.65 -12.60
C ASP A 863 -13.21 24.38 -11.23
N LYS A 864 -14.34 24.99 -10.87
CA LYS A 864 -14.53 25.70 -9.59
C LYS A 864 -15.08 24.81 -8.49
N ASP A 865 -15.47 23.57 -8.78
CA ASP A 865 -16.09 22.69 -7.80
C ASP A 865 -15.14 22.19 -6.71
N VAL A 866 -15.61 22.25 -5.47
CA VAL A 866 -14.82 21.84 -4.31
C VAL A 866 -14.98 20.33 -4.10
N ARG A 867 -13.86 19.61 -4.21
CA ARG A 867 -13.80 18.15 -4.01
C ARG A 867 -13.31 17.83 -2.61
N LEU A 868 -14.19 17.21 -1.83
CA LEU A 868 -14.02 16.84 -0.43
C LEU A 868 -13.95 15.32 -0.31
N TRP A 869 -13.20 14.83 0.68
CA TRP A 869 -13.08 13.41 0.98
C TRP A 869 -13.11 13.19 2.49
N GLY A 870 -13.97 12.26 2.93
CA GLY A 870 -13.88 11.67 4.26
C GLY A 870 -12.72 10.68 4.37
N SER A 871 -12.42 10.27 5.61
CA SER A 871 -11.50 9.17 5.89
C SER A 871 -12.04 7.84 5.36
N TRP A 872 -11.15 6.88 5.11
CA TRP A 872 -11.56 5.48 5.03
C TRP A 872 -12.07 5.04 6.41
N THR A 873 -13.26 4.46 6.44
CA THR A 873 -13.92 3.92 7.62
C THR A 873 -14.17 2.44 7.37
N GLN A 874 -13.66 1.57 8.23
CA GLN A 874 -14.03 0.16 8.25
C GLN A 874 -15.40 0.06 8.95
N LEU A 875 -16.38 -0.60 8.31
CA LEU A 875 -17.69 -0.82 8.91
C LEU A 875 -17.79 -2.28 9.35
N LEU A 876 -17.93 -2.49 10.66
CA LEU A 876 -18.15 -3.81 11.26
C LEU A 876 -19.65 -4.16 11.18
N THR A 877 -20.01 -4.93 10.15
CA THR A 877 -21.36 -5.48 9.96
C THR A 877 -21.76 -6.33 11.17
N GLY A 878 -22.73 -5.84 11.96
CA GLY A 878 -23.14 -6.45 13.22
C GLY A 878 -23.21 -5.48 14.41
N GLN A 879 -22.56 -4.32 14.36
CA GLN A 879 -22.78 -3.25 15.35
C GLN A 879 -24.03 -2.42 14.97
N PHE A 880 -25.20 -2.91 15.40
CA PHE A 880 -26.47 -2.16 15.33
C PHE A 880 -26.79 -1.52 16.69
N SER A 881 -27.52 -0.39 16.63
CA SER A 881 -28.03 0.41 17.74
C SER A 881 -29.55 0.52 17.69
#